data_AF-B0DJA8-F1
#
_entry.id   AF-B0DJA8-F1
#
_cell.length_a   1.000
_cell.length_b   1.000
_cell.length_c   1.000
_cell.angle_alpha   90.00
_cell.angle_beta   90.00
_cell.angle_gamma   90.00
#
_symmetry.space_group_name_H-M   'P 1'
#
loop_
_entity.id
_entity.type
_entity.pdbx_description
1 polymer ?
#
loop_
_entity_poly.entity_id
_entity_poly.type
_entity_poly.pdbx_seq_one_letter_code
_entity_poly.pdbx_strand_id
1 'polypeptide(L)'
;MSAWTPILHPLAQVSEDLDNIIQTSLKQLSKPSSSLTRTSIKEWERQLRERICGQETYWHYIHEWLSKCTGMREVEYLPQPELLQTFLDVNYLIFHGQTQEATLLLASLQKNIDGLRFGDNGLQQHQNNRLEDLTGANSIIIEDPEEVGDVESLEESVSTPALSDQQSPPRKRARVTNTTSTDSTPLTFDAFDAQPIHARGASKWNRLLKENYGFWAKKCLQWVTQLNEAYAERINQDLNPIQAEQHYQNVVNVLRELRQVQKSVYQMPEWIQTVKASNLPQSVHQWSDPRGLALWKADFVKKLFRKNRISETLSLVIHSWIPIEEKNAWEESTVDYPVLKTKPTWSKVSTGKELIRALLKYPDMIPRDAYPSSVYSFLNLRNFQFAIKYWLGYALEAKQYDTTSLTNPDTNEQIYRDALTHIQNIMQHQNNNNNKTDPILKLIFQRTLDFLQLRKKISGHVLQNRQGLNSPCKTCNNLPVEEQCIQTIYVDSSKVVDPSVIGCGVSLAPPEIQLEPLKNPHAKPGSQPKPILKPEDPCLKLVRIEPNLQIIERCGLQVFLMCDKTSKETLDFWVHNAFDKDTLCQLVDHHSKLSNVKKINRGKKFESYSMGKMMGHGSRAAMGGASGDSYTFYAGMEAITQEDINALFNSAEDSMVMSEIARLFHHPLYQELKEASAAGDRLGTSGATLYSCNNYTSPLHCDDDATRGLCAQYQLQAISKFLVVL
;
A
#
# COMPACT_ATOMS: atom_id res chain seq x y z
N MET A 1 -5.14 5.10 -20.54
CA MET A 1 -4.78 3.93 -21.37
C MET A 1 -4.07 2.98 -20.44
N SER A 2 -4.59 1.77 -20.27
CA SER A 2 -3.98 0.72 -19.44
C SER A 2 -2.58 0.41 -19.96
N ALA A 3 -1.61 0.23 -19.06
CA ALA A 3 -0.36 -0.44 -19.41
C ALA A 3 -0.73 -1.77 -20.08
N TRP A 4 -0.28 -1.98 -21.32
CA TRP A 4 -0.60 -3.20 -22.05
C TRP A 4 0.06 -4.36 -21.32
N THR A 5 -0.70 -5.29 -20.75
CA THR A 5 -0.14 -6.54 -20.20
C THR A 5 0.64 -7.24 -21.32
N PRO A 6 1.94 -7.56 -21.13
CA PRO A 6 2.70 -8.25 -22.16
C PRO A 6 2.03 -9.55 -22.59
N ILE A 7 1.99 -9.81 -23.89
CA ILE A 7 1.43 -11.02 -24.47
C ILE A 7 2.58 -11.87 -24.98
N LEU A 8 2.71 -13.12 -24.52
CA LEU A 8 3.74 -14.03 -25.02
C LEU A 8 3.39 -14.46 -26.45
N HIS A 9 4.11 -13.94 -27.43
CA HIS A 9 3.99 -14.37 -28.82
C HIS A 9 4.94 -15.54 -29.11
N PRO A 10 4.52 -16.57 -29.88
CA PRO A 10 5.43 -17.61 -30.33
C PRO A 10 6.55 -17.04 -31.22
N LEU A 11 7.81 -17.33 -30.91
CA LEU A 11 8.96 -16.83 -31.67
C LEU A 11 8.95 -17.30 -33.13
N ALA A 12 8.45 -18.51 -33.39
CA ALA A 12 8.28 -19.06 -34.73
C ALA A 12 7.37 -18.20 -35.64
N GLN A 13 6.50 -17.34 -35.08
CA GLN A 13 5.69 -16.40 -35.87
C GLN A 13 6.49 -15.18 -36.38
N VAL A 14 7.70 -14.97 -35.86
CA VAL A 14 8.59 -13.88 -36.25
C VAL A 14 9.79 -14.43 -37.03
N SER A 15 10.39 -15.53 -36.56
CA SER A 15 11.47 -16.21 -37.28
C SER A 15 11.54 -17.68 -36.88
N GLU A 16 11.21 -18.57 -37.82
CA GLU A 16 11.31 -20.02 -37.65
C GLU A 16 12.77 -20.45 -37.46
N ASP A 17 13.72 -19.82 -38.16
CA ASP A 17 15.15 -20.10 -38.03
C ASP A 17 15.68 -19.75 -36.64
N LEU A 18 15.32 -18.57 -36.12
CA LEU A 18 15.75 -18.14 -34.78
C LEU A 18 15.09 -18.99 -33.69
N ASP A 19 13.81 -19.34 -33.84
CA ASP A 19 13.14 -20.27 -32.93
C ASP A 19 13.83 -21.64 -32.93
N ASN A 20 14.13 -22.19 -34.11
CA ASN A 20 14.86 -23.45 -34.23
C ASN A 20 16.23 -23.42 -33.55
N ILE A 21 16.98 -22.32 -33.65
CA ILE A 21 18.27 -22.13 -32.97
C ILE A 21 18.09 -22.16 -31.44
N ILE A 22 17.12 -21.40 -30.92
CA ILE A 22 16.85 -21.30 -29.49
C ILE A 22 16.35 -22.64 -28.93
N GLN A 23 15.35 -23.25 -29.57
CA GLN A 23 14.76 -24.52 -29.14
C GLN A 23 15.78 -25.67 -29.22
N THR A 24 16.61 -25.72 -30.26
CA THR A 24 17.67 -26.74 -30.38
C THR A 24 18.70 -26.58 -29.27
N SER A 25 19.09 -25.34 -28.96
CA SER A 25 20.05 -25.03 -27.90
C SER A 25 19.50 -25.37 -26.51
N LEU A 26 18.25 -25.01 -26.21
CA LEU A 26 17.58 -25.33 -24.93
C LEU A 26 17.37 -26.84 -24.73
N LYS A 27 17.05 -27.58 -25.80
CA LYS A 27 16.99 -29.04 -25.77
C LYS A 27 18.36 -29.68 -25.52
N GLN A 28 19.45 -29.09 -26.02
CA GLN A 28 20.81 -29.55 -25.73
C GLN A 28 21.20 -29.32 -24.27
N LEU A 29 20.82 -28.16 -23.70
CA LEU A 29 21.01 -27.83 -22.28
C LEU A 29 20.24 -28.78 -21.35
N SER A 30 19.10 -29.30 -21.81
CA SER A 30 18.21 -30.18 -21.04
C SER A 30 18.53 -31.68 -21.16
N LYS A 31 19.65 -32.06 -21.81
CA LYS A 31 20.03 -33.47 -21.91
C LYS A 31 20.46 -34.02 -20.55
N PRO A 32 20.05 -35.24 -20.16
CA PRO A 32 20.30 -35.82 -18.84
C PRO A 32 21.79 -36.04 -18.51
N SER A 33 22.69 -35.93 -19.48
CA SER A 33 24.15 -36.00 -19.30
C SER A 33 24.78 -34.70 -18.79
N SER A 34 24.06 -33.57 -18.76
CA SER A 34 24.51 -32.31 -18.18
C SER A 34 23.69 -32.00 -16.93
N SER A 35 24.32 -32.03 -15.76
CA SER A 35 23.72 -31.42 -14.57
C SER A 35 23.50 -29.93 -14.84
N LEU A 36 22.24 -29.46 -14.81
CA LEU A 36 21.90 -28.04 -14.91
C LEU A 36 22.54 -27.29 -13.74
N THR A 37 23.70 -26.70 -14.00
CA THR A 37 24.44 -25.86 -13.06
C THR A 37 24.38 -24.42 -13.55
N ARG A 38 24.54 -23.46 -12.64
CA ARG A 38 24.65 -22.03 -13.00
C ARG A 38 25.76 -21.78 -14.04
N THR A 39 26.82 -22.60 -14.00
CA THR A 39 27.93 -22.56 -14.97
C THR A 39 27.50 -23.01 -16.36
N SER A 40 26.69 -24.08 -16.49
CA SER A 40 26.22 -24.54 -17.79
C SER A 40 25.21 -23.59 -18.44
N ILE A 41 24.40 -22.88 -17.64
CA ILE A 41 23.48 -21.85 -18.15
C ILE A 41 24.25 -20.64 -18.68
N LYS A 42 25.24 -20.15 -17.93
CA LYS A 42 26.10 -19.03 -18.38
C LYS A 42 26.88 -19.37 -19.65
N GLU A 43 27.36 -20.61 -19.76
CA GLU A 43 28.07 -21.08 -20.95
C GLU A 43 27.12 -21.22 -22.15
N TRP A 44 25.89 -21.67 -21.94
CA TRP A 44 24.83 -21.67 -22.95
C TRP A 44 24.49 -20.26 -23.45
N GLU A 45 24.30 -19.30 -22.53
CA GLU A 45 24.07 -17.90 -22.87
C GLU A 45 25.23 -17.34 -23.69
N ARG A 46 26.48 -17.61 -23.29
CA ARG A 46 27.68 -17.16 -24.00
C ARG A 46 27.70 -17.66 -25.45
N GLN A 47 27.45 -18.96 -25.65
CA GLN A 47 27.44 -19.57 -26.98
C GLN A 47 26.32 -19.03 -27.88
N LEU A 48 25.12 -18.81 -27.32
CA LEU A 48 24.01 -18.22 -28.06
C LEU A 48 24.29 -16.75 -28.40
N ARG A 49 24.87 -15.98 -27.48
CA ARG A 49 25.28 -14.59 -27.74
C ARG A 49 26.28 -14.52 -28.89
N GLU A 50 27.29 -15.37 -28.91
CA GLU A 50 28.27 -15.42 -30.01
C GLU A 50 27.60 -15.76 -31.35
N ARG A 51 26.64 -16.69 -31.34
CA ARG A 51 25.93 -17.12 -32.55
C ARG A 51 24.93 -16.07 -33.07
N ILE A 52 24.26 -15.33 -32.18
CA ILE A 52 23.25 -14.32 -32.51
C ILE A 52 23.91 -12.99 -32.85
N CYS A 53 24.88 -12.51 -32.06
CA CYS A 53 25.55 -11.23 -32.29
C CYS A 53 26.37 -11.19 -33.58
N GLY A 54 26.76 -12.35 -34.13
CA GLY A 54 27.48 -12.46 -35.40
C GLY A 54 26.62 -12.27 -36.65
N GLN A 55 25.29 -12.15 -36.53
CA GLN A 55 24.38 -12.01 -37.66
C GLN A 55 23.38 -10.87 -37.43
N GLU A 56 23.57 -9.75 -38.15
CA GLU A 56 22.69 -8.57 -38.05
C GLU A 56 21.21 -8.88 -38.32
N THR A 57 20.93 -9.90 -39.12
CA THR A 57 19.57 -10.35 -39.45
C THR A 57 18.76 -10.78 -38.22
N TYR A 58 19.38 -11.33 -37.18
CA TYR A 58 18.65 -11.77 -35.99
C TYR A 58 18.23 -10.63 -35.08
N TRP A 59 18.94 -9.50 -35.10
CA TRP A 59 18.53 -8.34 -34.31
C TRP A 59 17.16 -7.83 -34.73
N HIS A 60 16.89 -7.77 -36.04
CA HIS A 60 15.59 -7.38 -36.56
C HIS A 60 14.46 -8.25 -35.99
N TYR A 61 14.63 -9.58 -35.99
CA TYR A 61 13.63 -10.51 -35.44
C TYR A 61 13.49 -10.41 -33.92
N ILE A 62 14.58 -10.17 -33.18
CA ILE A 62 14.53 -9.96 -31.73
C ILE A 62 13.75 -8.69 -31.39
N HIS A 63 14.03 -7.58 -32.09
CA HIS A 63 13.30 -6.33 -31.93
C HIS A 63 11.81 -6.50 -32.26
N GLU A 64 11.49 -7.12 -33.39
CA GLU A 64 10.11 -7.36 -33.80
C GLU A 64 9.35 -8.25 -32.79
N TRP A 65 9.99 -9.32 -32.31
CA TRP A 65 9.38 -10.22 -31.34
C TRP A 65 9.16 -9.57 -29.99
N LEU A 66 10.15 -8.85 -29.44
CA LEU A 66 10.00 -8.11 -28.19
C LEU A 66 8.96 -6.99 -28.34
N SER A 67 8.90 -6.32 -29.50
CA SER A 67 7.90 -5.30 -29.80
C SER A 67 6.48 -5.87 -29.82
N LYS A 68 6.28 -7.04 -30.44
CA LYS A 68 4.99 -7.76 -30.39
C LYS A 68 4.64 -8.19 -28.96
N CYS A 69 5.61 -8.71 -28.21
CA CYS A 69 5.36 -9.18 -26.85
C CYS A 69 5.03 -8.06 -25.86
N THR A 70 5.63 -6.87 -26.06
CA THR A 70 5.44 -5.70 -25.20
C THR A 70 4.41 -4.72 -25.74
N GLY A 71 3.95 -4.85 -26.98
CA GLY A 71 3.12 -3.84 -27.63
C GLY A 71 3.83 -2.48 -27.85
N MET A 72 5.15 -2.41 -27.67
CA MET A 72 5.96 -1.20 -27.77
C MET A 72 6.83 -1.25 -29.03
N ARG A 73 6.70 -0.29 -29.94
CA ARG A 73 7.56 -0.23 -31.15
C ARG A 73 8.97 0.25 -30.83
N GLU A 74 9.13 0.89 -29.68
CA GLU A 74 10.29 1.65 -29.24
C GLU A 74 11.33 0.81 -28.48
N VAL A 75 11.20 -0.52 -28.52
CA VAL A 75 12.19 -1.47 -27.98
C VAL A 75 13.59 -1.22 -28.56
N GLU A 76 13.67 -0.64 -29.77
CA GLU A 76 14.91 -0.26 -30.46
C GLU A 76 15.77 0.77 -29.71
N TYR A 77 15.21 1.55 -28.77
CA TYR A 77 15.99 2.53 -28.00
C TYR A 77 16.80 1.93 -26.85
N LEU A 78 16.56 0.66 -26.50
CA LEU A 78 17.33 0.00 -25.47
C LEU A 78 18.67 -0.51 -26.02
N PRO A 79 19.74 -0.54 -25.20
CA PRO A 79 21.01 -1.12 -25.61
C PRO A 79 20.84 -2.59 -26.04
N GLN A 80 21.43 -2.95 -27.18
CA GLN A 80 21.44 -4.33 -27.72
C GLN A 80 21.76 -5.41 -26.66
N PRO A 81 22.75 -5.23 -25.75
CA PRO A 81 23.03 -6.24 -24.72
C PRO A 81 21.85 -6.52 -23.77
N GLU A 82 21.08 -5.49 -23.42
CA GLU A 82 19.92 -5.57 -22.52
C GLU A 82 18.75 -6.28 -23.21
N LEU A 83 18.52 -5.96 -24.49
CA LEU A 83 17.50 -6.61 -25.31
C LEU A 83 17.79 -8.09 -25.50
N LEU A 84 19.04 -8.44 -25.80
CA LEU A 84 19.43 -9.82 -25.98
C LEU A 84 19.36 -10.62 -24.68
N GLN A 85 19.76 -10.03 -23.54
CA GLN A 85 19.58 -10.69 -22.24
C GLN A 85 18.10 -10.97 -21.98
N THR A 86 17.25 -9.95 -22.13
CA THR A 86 15.82 -10.08 -21.89
C THR A 86 15.20 -11.12 -22.83
N PHE A 87 15.57 -11.11 -24.10
CA PHE A 87 15.13 -12.09 -25.09
C PHE A 87 15.50 -13.53 -24.69
N LEU A 88 16.74 -13.77 -24.28
CA LEU A 88 17.21 -15.10 -23.89
C LEU A 88 16.54 -15.58 -22.60
N ASP A 89 16.41 -14.71 -21.61
CA ASP A 89 15.79 -15.02 -20.31
C ASP A 89 14.31 -15.37 -20.48
N VAL A 90 13.56 -14.58 -21.27
CA VAL A 90 12.14 -14.85 -21.53
C VAL A 90 11.97 -16.20 -22.24
N ASN A 91 12.79 -16.51 -23.25
CA ASN A 91 12.69 -17.79 -23.96
C ASN A 91 13.11 -18.99 -23.10
N TYR A 92 14.09 -18.81 -22.21
CA TYR A 92 14.46 -19.82 -21.22
C TYR A 92 13.30 -20.14 -20.28
N LEU A 93 12.65 -19.10 -19.73
CA LEU A 93 11.50 -19.25 -18.84
C LEU A 93 10.31 -19.92 -19.53
N ILE A 94 10.01 -19.52 -20.78
CA ILE A 94 8.95 -20.15 -21.59
C ILE A 94 9.22 -21.65 -21.78
N PHE A 95 10.46 -22.03 -22.10
CA PHE A 95 10.82 -23.43 -22.33
C PHE A 95 10.63 -24.31 -21.09
N HIS A 96 10.85 -23.76 -19.89
CA HIS A 96 10.64 -24.45 -18.62
C HIS A 96 9.21 -24.34 -18.06
N GLY A 97 8.26 -23.76 -18.82
CA GLY A 97 6.87 -23.63 -18.41
C GLY A 97 6.62 -22.51 -17.39
N GLN A 98 7.58 -21.61 -17.18
CA GLN A 98 7.51 -20.46 -16.27
C GLN A 98 6.95 -19.22 -17.00
N THR A 99 5.71 -19.34 -17.49
CA THR A 99 5.08 -18.31 -18.32
C THR A 99 4.77 -17.02 -17.55
N GLN A 100 4.48 -17.11 -16.25
CA GLN A 100 4.18 -15.94 -15.42
C GLN A 100 5.44 -15.08 -15.20
N GLU A 101 6.57 -15.71 -14.90
CA GLU A 101 7.86 -15.06 -14.73
C GLU A 101 8.34 -14.41 -16.03
N ALA A 102 8.12 -15.09 -17.17
CA ALA A 102 8.39 -14.55 -18.51
C ALA A 102 7.59 -13.27 -18.78
N THR A 103 6.29 -13.26 -18.43
CA THR A 103 5.44 -12.07 -18.57
C THR A 103 5.88 -10.93 -17.64
N LEU A 104 6.29 -11.22 -16.40
CA LEU A 104 6.81 -10.20 -15.48
C LEU A 104 8.10 -9.55 -15.99
N LEU A 105 8.99 -10.34 -16.60
CA LEU A 105 10.22 -9.82 -17.17
C LEU A 105 9.96 -8.88 -18.36
N LEU A 106 9.00 -9.24 -19.23
CA LEU A 106 8.55 -8.36 -20.32
C LEU A 106 7.86 -7.09 -19.80
N ALA A 107 7.11 -7.16 -18.69
CA ALA A 107 6.51 -5.99 -18.05
C ALA A 107 7.59 -5.06 -17.47
N SER A 108 8.69 -5.62 -16.96
CA SER A 108 9.86 -4.84 -16.54
C SER A 108 10.53 -4.15 -17.75
N LEU A 109 10.63 -4.83 -18.89
CA LEU A 109 11.17 -4.25 -20.12
C LEU A 109 10.31 -3.07 -20.61
N GLN A 110 8.98 -3.24 -20.67
CA GLN A 110 8.04 -2.14 -20.98
C GLN A 110 8.28 -0.92 -20.08
N LYS A 111 8.38 -1.15 -18.76
CA LYS A 111 8.63 -0.10 -17.79
C LYS A 111 9.95 0.64 -18.03
N ASN A 112 11.00 -0.06 -18.48
CA ASN A 112 12.28 0.56 -18.84
C ASN A 112 12.15 1.44 -20.09
N ILE A 113 11.45 0.94 -21.12
CA ILE A 113 11.18 1.70 -22.36
C ILE A 113 10.37 2.97 -22.05
N ASP A 114 9.31 2.84 -21.24
CA ASP A 114 8.50 3.97 -20.79
C ASP A 114 9.33 4.98 -19.98
N GLY A 115 10.30 4.48 -19.19
CA GLY A 115 11.27 5.32 -18.48
C GLY A 115 12.18 6.13 -19.39
N LEU A 116 12.65 5.54 -20.50
CA LEU A 116 13.49 6.21 -21.49
C LEU A 116 12.73 7.26 -22.32
N ARG A 117 11.42 7.05 -22.55
CA ARG A 117 10.55 7.99 -23.27
C ARG A 117 10.04 9.16 -22.44
N PHE A 118 10.45 9.25 -21.17
CA PHE A 118 10.00 10.30 -20.26
C PHE A 118 10.53 11.68 -20.69
N GLY A 119 9.79 12.36 -21.56
CA GLY A 119 10.11 13.71 -22.05
C GLY A 119 9.63 14.03 -23.46
N ASP A 120 9.59 13.04 -24.35
CA ASP A 120 9.38 13.25 -25.81
C ASP A 120 7.93 13.01 -26.28
N ASN A 121 7.04 12.55 -25.40
CA ASN A 121 5.63 12.35 -25.73
C ASN A 121 4.86 13.67 -25.63
N GLY A 122 4.65 14.32 -26.77
CA GLY A 122 3.74 15.47 -26.87
C GLY A 122 2.37 15.17 -26.24
N LEU A 123 1.88 16.14 -25.43
CA LEU A 123 0.55 16.20 -24.81
C LEU A 123 -0.05 14.84 -24.38
N GLN A 124 0.73 14.02 -23.66
CA GLN A 124 0.14 12.99 -22.81
C GLN A 124 -0.35 13.63 -21.51
N GLN A 125 -1.67 13.56 -21.32
CA GLN A 125 -2.36 13.95 -20.09
C GLN A 125 -1.76 13.18 -18.91
N HIS A 126 -0.95 13.87 -18.12
CA HIS A 126 -0.14 13.32 -17.04
C HIS A 126 -0.97 12.57 -15.98
N GLN A 127 -0.93 11.23 -16.09
CA GLN A 127 -1.13 10.25 -15.03
C GLN A 127 0.15 10.18 -14.18
N ASN A 128 -0.02 10.06 -12.86
CA ASN A 128 1.00 9.87 -11.83
C ASN A 128 2.08 10.97 -11.69
N ASN A 129 2.02 11.62 -10.53
CA ASN A 129 2.96 12.63 -10.06
C ASN A 129 4.31 11.98 -9.71
N ARG A 130 5.09 11.56 -10.71
CA ARG A 130 6.56 11.36 -10.61
C ARG A 130 7.34 12.68 -10.60
N LEU A 131 6.63 13.82 -10.53
CA LEU A 131 7.18 15.18 -10.50
C LEU A 131 7.82 15.60 -9.17
N GLU A 132 7.84 14.75 -8.14
CA GLU A 132 8.66 15.03 -6.94
C GLU A 132 10.08 14.42 -7.01
N ASP A 133 10.39 13.61 -8.02
CA ASP A 133 11.74 13.03 -8.19
C ASP A 133 12.56 13.63 -9.35
N LEU A 134 12.03 14.60 -10.11
CA LEU A 134 12.73 15.16 -11.28
C LEU A 134 12.79 16.69 -11.41
N THR A 135 12.35 17.49 -10.43
CA THR A 135 12.72 18.93 -10.43
C THR A 135 14.08 19.16 -9.76
N GLY A 136 15.10 18.53 -10.32
CA GLY A 136 16.47 19.00 -10.28
C GLY A 136 16.85 19.47 -11.69
N ALA A 137 17.23 20.74 -11.81
CA ALA A 137 17.70 21.44 -13.01
C ALA A 137 16.63 21.92 -14.02
N ASN A 138 16.22 23.18 -13.85
CA ASN A 138 16.24 24.26 -14.84
C ASN A 138 15.05 25.21 -14.64
N SER A 139 15.27 26.29 -13.89
CA SER A 139 14.51 27.53 -14.06
C SER A 139 15.42 28.53 -14.76
N ILE A 140 15.25 28.61 -16.08
CA ILE A 140 15.77 29.69 -16.91
C ILE A 140 15.14 31.00 -16.42
N ILE A 141 16.00 32.00 -16.28
CA ILE A 141 15.68 33.40 -15.97
C ILE A 141 14.79 33.95 -17.09
N ILE A 142 13.62 34.50 -16.73
CA ILE A 142 12.94 35.49 -17.57
C ILE A 142 12.50 36.62 -16.65
N GLU A 143 12.93 37.82 -17.05
CA GLU A 143 12.80 39.12 -16.39
C GLU A 143 11.33 39.58 -16.29
N ASP A 144 11.01 40.26 -15.19
CA ASP A 144 9.77 41.04 -15.00
C ASP A 144 9.64 42.15 -16.04
N PRO A 145 8.40 42.61 -16.28
CA PRO A 145 8.20 44.05 -16.27
C PRO A 145 7.07 44.48 -15.32
N GLU A 146 7.50 45.37 -14.42
CA GLU A 146 6.87 46.63 -13.99
C GLU A 146 5.63 46.60 -13.08
N GLU A 147 5.90 47.13 -11.89
CA GLU A 147 4.98 47.68 -10.90
C GLU A 147 4.07 48.77 -11.49
N VAL A 148 2.78 48.71 -11.14
CA VAL A 148 2.00 49.92 -10.89
C VAL A 148 1.20 49.68 -9.62
N GLY A 149 1.53 50.44 -8.58
CA GLY A 149 0.81 50.47 -7.33
C GLY A 149 -0.52 51.21 -7.45
N ASP A 150 -1.40 50.99 -6.46
CA ASP A 150 -2.01 52.10 -5.75
C ASP A 150 -2.68 51.63 -4.45
N VAL A 151 -2.70 52.57 -3.53
CA VAL A 151 -2.79 52.48 -2.08
C VAL A 151 -4.14 53.03 -1.61
N GLU A 152 -4.62 52.49 -0.47
CA GLU A 152 -5.61 53.05 0.49
C GLU A 152 -7.09 53.21 0.04
N SER A 153 -8.09 52.80 0.83
CA SER A 153 -8.36 53.33 2.18
C SER A 153 -9.56 52.63 2.90
N LEU A 154 -9.41 52.50 4.23
CA LEU A 154 -10.37 52.71 5.36
C LEU A 154 -11.74 51.97 5.41
N GLU A 155 -11.98 51.06 6.37
CA GLU A 155 -12.54 51.24 7.76
C GLU A 155 -13.99 51.79 7.76
N GLU A 156 -15.05 51.15 8.31
CA GLU A 156 -15.41 50.85 9.72
C GLU A 156 -16.52 49.75 9.75
N SER A 157 -16.37 48.61 10.44
CA SER A 157 -16.73 48.27 11.85
C SER A 157 -18.23 48.30 12.22
N VAL A 158 -18.84 47.11 12.44
CA VAL A 158 -19.88 46.86 13.48
C VAL A 158 -19.82 45.39 13.96
N SER A 159 -19.28 45.24 15.18
CA SER A 159 -19.64 44.37 16.32
C SER A 159 -19.96 42.87 16.16
N THR A 160 -19.06 42.07 16.73
CA THR A 160 -19.25 40.68 17.21
C THR A 160 -19.74 40.66 18.68
N PRO A 161 -20.30 39.52 19.15
CA PRO A 161 -19.67 38.82 20.29
C PRO A 161 -19.77 37.28 20.16
N ALA A 162 -19.10 36.40 20.92
CA ALA A 162 -17.77 36.33 21.53
C ALA A 162 -17.59 34.83 21.87
N LEU A 163 -16.57 34.13 21.33
CA LEU A 163 -16.20 32.78 21.77
C LEU A 163 -14.68 32.58 21.72
N SER A 164 -14.12 32.56 22.93
CA SER A 164 -12.81 32.11 23.44
C SER A 164 -11.66 31.79 22.48
N ASP A 165 -10.63 32.64 22.61
CA ASP A 165 -9.19 32.40 22.55
C ASP A 165 -8.67 30.95 22.40
N GLN A 166 -8.19 30.63 21.20
CA GLN A 166 -6.94 29.88 21.05
C GLN A 166 -6.04 30.62 20.07
N GLN A 167 -4.99 31.23 20.62
CA GLN A 167 -3.95 31.96 19.91
C GLN A 167 -3.29 31.07 18.85
N SER A 168 -3.53 31.39 17.58
CA SER A 168 -2.76 30.91 16.45
C SER A 168 -1.43 31.67 16.38
N PRO A 169 -0.26 31.03 16.23
CA PRO A 169 0.96 31.77 15.98
C PRO A 169 0.94 32.38 14.56
N PRO A 170 1.55 33.57 14.36
CA PRO A 170 1.42 34.35 13.13
C PRO A 170 2.05 33.62 11.93
N ARG A 171 1.20 33.18 10.99
CA ARG A 171 1.63 32.63 9.70
C ARG A 171 1.95 33.76 8.71
N LYS A 172 3.14 34.32 8.85
CA LYS A 172 3.88 34.96 7.75
C LYS A 172 5.37 34.79 8.03
N ARG A 173 5.95 33.66 7.58
CA ARG A 173 7.42 33.53 7.56
C ARG A 173 7.92 34.29 6.34
N ALA A 174 8.79 35.28 6.58
CA ALA A 174 9.44 36.07 5.55
C ALA A 174 10.13 35.13 4.53
N ARG A 175 9.95 35.45 3.25
CA ARG A 175 10.67 34.83 2.14
C ARG A 175 12.14 35.25 2.32
N VAL A 176 13.01 34.32 2.71
CA VAL A 176 14.45 34.60 2.77
C VAL A 176 14.91 34.82 1.34
N THR A 177 15.23 36.07 1.02
CA THR A 177 15.89 36.47 -0.22
C THR A 177 17.23 35.74 -0.26
N ASN A 178 17.44 34.87 -1.25
CA ASN A 178 18.75 34.27 -1.50
C ASN A 178 19.68 35.39 -1.97
N THR A 179 20.37 36.03 -1.03
CA THR A 179 21.56 36.82 -1.33
C THR A 179 22.68 35.83 -1.63
N THR A 180 23.12 35.81 -2.89
CA THR A 180 24.36 35.18 -3.32
C THR A 180 25.53 35.98 -2.72
N SER A 181 25.85 35.74 -1.45
CA SER A 181 27.11 36.20 -0.86
C SER A 181 28.20 35.19 -1.18
N THR A 182 29.09 35.54 -2.11
CA THR A 182 30.37 34.89 -2.37
C THR A 182 31.38 35.21 -1.26
N ASP A 183 31.07 34.83 -0.02
CA ASP A 183 32.03 34.83 1.09
C ASP A 183 32.51 33.40 1.33
N SER A 184 33.75 33.13 0.91
CA SER A 184 34.46 31.86 0.97
C SER A 184 34.96 31.52 2.39
N THR A 185 34.06 31.53 3.38
CA THR A 185 34.36 30.86 4.65
C THR A 185 34.17 29.36 4.49
N PRO A 186 35.16 28.51 4.85
CA PRO A 186 34.96 27.06 4.85
C PRO A 186 33.78 26.72 5.74
N LEU A 187 32.76 26.04 5.18
CA LEU A 187 31.63 25.57 5.97
C LEU A 187 32.17 24.67 7.09
N THR A 188 31.84 24.97 8.35
CA THR A 188 32.20 24.11 9.47
C THR A 188 31.22 22.94 9.59
N PHE A 189 31.64 21.85 10.22
CA PHE A 189 30.75 20.72 10.48
C PHE A 189 29.52 21.14 11.30
N ASP A 190 29.71 21.95 12.34
CA ASP A 190 28.62 22.39 13.21
C ASP A 190 27.62 23.29 12.46
N ALA A 191 28.11 24.15 11.56
CA ALA A 191 27.24 24.97 10.71
C ALA A 191 26.47 24.15 9.68
N PHE A 192 27.02 23.01 9.24
CA PHE A 192 26.31 22.04 8.40
C PHE A 192 25.29 21.23 9.20
N ASP A 193 25.67 20.74 10.38
CA ASP A 193 24.85 19.92 11.28
C ASP A 193 23.63 20.67 11.82
N ALA A 194 23.78 21.97 12.08
CA ALA A 194 22.69 22.83 12.52
C ALA A 194 21.64 23.12 11.42
N GLN A 195 21.87 22.74 10.15
CA GLN A 195 20.91 23.01 9.08
C GLN A 195 19.69 22.08 9.19
N PRO A 196 18.47 22.64 9.32
CA PRO A 196 17.28 21.81 9.41
C PRO A 196 17.02 21.09 8.08
N ILE A 197 17.01 19.76 8.11
CA ILE A 197 16.70 18.94 6.94
C ILE A 197 15.18 18.86 6.79
N HIS A 198 14.62 19.71 5.92
CA HIS A 198 13.24 19.63 5.45
C HIS A 198 13.22 19.22 3.97
N ALA A 199 12.09 18.70 3.47
CA ALA A 199 11.95 18.28 2.07
C ALA A 199 12.41 19.35 1.05
N ARG A 200 12.16 20.64 1.33
CA ARG A 200 12.59 21.76 0.46
C ARG A 200 14.09 22.11 0.55
N GLY A 201 14.80 21.60 1.56
CA GLY A 201 16.22 21.83 1.80
C GLY A 201 17.12 20.63 1.46
N ALA A 202 16.52 19.47 1.13
CA ALA A 202 17.23 18.22 0.89
C ALA A 202 18.31 18.33 -0.19
N SER A 203 18.00 18.98 -1.32
CA SER A 203 18.96 19.15 -2.42
C SER A 203 20.16 20.01 -2.03
N LYS A 204 19.93 21.09 -1.26
CA LYS A 204 21.02 21.95 -0.74
C LYS A 204 21.88 21.16 0.24
N TRP A 205 21.25 20.43 1.17
CA TRP A 205 21.94 19.62 2.16
C TRP A 205 22.81 18.53 1.51
N ASN A 206 22.28 17.80 0.52
CA ASN A 206 23.05 16.78 -0.21
C ASN A 206 24.19 17.37 -1.02
N ARG A 207 24.01 18.54 -1.63
CA ARG A 207 25.10 19.25 -2.32
C ARG A 207 26.23 19.56 -1.34
N LEU A 208 25.91 20.13 -0.18
CA LEU A 208 26.91 20.43 0.86
C LEU A 208 27.57 19.17 1.41
N LEU A 209 26.80 18.09 1.62
CA LEU A 209 27.35 16.80 2.03
C LEU A 209 28.33 16.25 0.98
N LYS A 210 27.98 16.33 -0.31
CA LYS A 210 28.84 15.87 -1.41
C LYS A 210 30.11 16.70 -1.56
N GLU A 211 30.04 18.01 -1.37
CA GLU A 211 31.17 18.93 -1.47
C GLU A 211 32.17 18.80 -0.30
N ASN A 212 31.76 18.19 0.83
CA ASN A 212 32.55 18.14 2.06
C ASN A 212 32.75 16.69 2.56
N TYR A 213 33.57 15.91 1.85
CA TYR A 213 33.89 14.51 2.17
C TYR A 213 34.31 14.27 3.64
N GLY A 214 35.03 15.22 4.24
CA GLY A 214 35.46 15.15 5.65
C GLY A 214 34.30 15.15 6.67
N PHE A 215 33.07 15.49 6.26
CA PHE A 215 31.89 15.44 7.12
C PHE A 215 31.31 14.04 7.25
N TRP A 216 31.59 13.14 6.30
CA TRP A 216 30.94 11.83 6.23
C TRP A 216 31.26 10.97 7.45
N ALA A 217 32.54 10.89 7.84
CA ALA A 217 32.97 10.14 9.01
C ALA A 217 32.36 10.74 10.30
N LYS A 218 32.31 12.07 10.41
CA LYS A 218 31.72 12.77 11.54
C LYS A 218 30.21 12.52 11.63
N LYS A 219 29.49 12.57 10.51
CA LYS A 219 28.05 12.27 10.45
C LYS A 219 27.76 10.82 10.82
N CYS A 220 28.50 9.87 10.25
CA CYS A 220 28.30 8.47 10.58
C CYS A 220 28.57 8.19 12.08
N LEU A 221 29.62 8.80 12.64
CA LEU A 221 29.90 8.71 14.08
C LEU A 221 28.77 9.31 14.93
N GLN A 222 28.25 10.49 14.57
CA GLN A 222 27.14 11.14 15.26
C GLN A 222 25.88 10.25 15.24
N TRP A 223 25.53 9.68 14.09
CA TRP A 223 24.40 8.76 13.96
C TRP A 223 24.58 7.52 14.83
N VAL A 224 25.77 6.93 14.82
CA VAL A 224 26.12 5.74 15.62
C VAL A 224 26.01 6.02 17.10
N THR A 225 26.56 7.15 17.57
CA THR A 225 26.46 7.56 18.98
C THR A 225 25.00 7.70 19.40
N GLN A 226 24.19 8.45 18.65
CA GLN A 226 22.78 8.66 18.98
C GLN A 226 21.96 7.36 18.95
N LEU A 227 22.20 6.48 17.97
CA LEU A 227 21.53 5.18 17.87
C LEU A 227 21.92 4.26 19.04
N ASN A 228 23.20 4.22 19.41
CA ASN A 228 23.70 3.31 20.45
C ASN A 228 23.33 3.76 21.85
N GLU A 229 23.38 5.06 22.13
CA GLU A 229 22.91 5.64 23.40
C GLU A 229 21.43 5.32 23.63
N ALA A 230 20.59 5.55 22.62
CA ALA A 230 19.18 5.17 22.71
C ALA A 230 19.00 3.64 22.80
N TYR A 231 19.78 2.85 22.06
CA TYR A 231 19.68 1.39 22.09
C TYR A 231 20.00 0.83 23.49
N ALA A 232 20.97 1.40 24.21
CA ALA A 232 21.32 0.98 25.56
C ALA A 232 20.09 1.01 26.51
N GLU A 233 19.21 2.00 26.35
CA GLU A 233 18.04 2.23 27.19
C GLU A 233 16.76 1.52 26.70
N ARG A 234 16.80 0.72 25.63
CA ARG A 234 15.62 0.15 24.96
C ARG A 234 14.70 -0.74 25.82
N ILE A 235 15.25 -1.30 26.90
CA ILE A 235 14.51 -2.14 27.85
C ILE A 235 14.11 -1.38 29.13
N ASN A 236 14.61 -0.16 29.33
CA ASN A 236 14.39 0.62 30.53
C ASN A 236 12.98 1.22 30.53
N GLN A 237 12.13 0.75 31.43
CA GLN A 237 10.76 1.23 31.59
C GLN A 237 10.64 2.39 32.59
N ASP A 238 11.71 2.70 33.31
CA ASP A 238 11.73 3.71 34.37
C ASP A 238 12.28 5.07 33.90
N LEU A 239 12.50 5.23 32.59
CA LEU A 239 12.92 6.49 31.99
C LEU A 239 11.87 7.57 32.27
N ASN A 240 12.34 8.74 32.71
CA ASN A 240 11.44 9.87 32.83
C ASN A 240 10.97 10.36 31.44
N PRO A 241 9.83 11.07 31.34
CA PRO A 241 9.27 11.49 30.05
C PRO A 241 10.21 12.35 29.21
N ILE A 242 11.08 13.15 29.84
CA ILE A 242 12.03 14.03 29.14
C ILE A 242 13.13 13.19 28.49
N GLN A 243 13.72 12.26 29.22
CA GLN A 243 14.74 11.33 28.70
C GLN A 243 14.17 10.45 27.58
N ALA A 244 12.98 9.90 27.78
CA ALA A 244 12.30 9.09 26.77
C ALA A 244 12.05 9.90 25.48
N GLU A 245 11.59 11.15 25.59
CA GLU A 245 11.38 12.02 24.43
C GLU A 245 12.72 12.43 23.78
N GLN A 246 13.78 12.63 24.55
CA GLN A 246 15.11 12.92 24.02
C GLN A 246 15.67 11.74 23.20
N HIS A 247 15.62 10.52 23.74
CA HIS A 247 16.02 9.33 22.98
C HIS A 247 15.16 9.14 21.72
N TYR A 248 13.84 9.36 21.82
CA TYR A 248 12.94 9.34 20.67
C TYR A 248 13.37 10.33 19.59
N GLN A 249 13.59 11.61 19.94
CA GLN A 249 13.93 12.65 18.98
C GLN A 249 15.32 12.44 18.37
N ASN A 250 16.30 12.00 19.16
CA ASN A 250 17.64 11.66 18.66
C ASN A 250 17.54 10.61 17.54
N VAL A 251 16.85 9.51 17.79
CA VAL A 251 16.69 8.44 16.82
C VAL A 251 15.87 8.89 15.60
N VAL A 252 14.79 9.65 15.81
CA VAL A 252 13.99 10.21 14.70
C VAL A 252 14.81 11.15 13.83
N ASN A 253 15.69 11.97 14.41
CA ASN A 253 16.58 12.84 13.66
C ASN A 253 17.53 12.00 12.80
N VAL A 254 18.19 10.99 13.36
CA VAL A 254 19.02 10.05 12.58
C VAL A 254 18.24 9.46 11.40
N LEU A 255 17.02 8.96 11.63
CA LEU A 255 16.17 8.42 10.55
C LEU A 255 15.89 9.44 9.46
N ARG A 256 15.60 10.70 9.84
CA ARG A 256 15.37 11.79 8.88
C ARG A 256 16.63 12.06 8.06
N GLU A 257 17.80 12.13 8.66
CA GLU A 257 19.04 12.42 7.93
C GLU A 257 19.42 11.26 6.99
N LEU A 258 19.38 10.02 7.49
CA LEU A 258 19.70 8.82 6.69
C LEU A 258 18.82 8.71 5.44
N ARG A 259 17.50 8.94 5.57
CA ARG A 259 16.57 8.91 4.42
C ARG A 259 16.86 9.97 3.35
N GLN A 260 17.53 11.06 3.74
CA GLN A 260 17.75 12.20 2.85
C GLN A 260 19.05 12.08 2.07
N VAL A 261 19.94 11.13 2.38
CA VAL A 261 21.14 10.86 1.60
C VAL A 261 20.73 10.37 0.20
N GLN A 262 21.04 11.16 -0.81
CA GLN A 262 20.68 10.89 -2.20
C GLN A 262 21.60 9.87 -2.86
N LYS A 263 21.10 9.23 -3.93
CA LYS A 263 21.83 8.28 -4.77
C LYS A 263 23.16 8.82 -5.27
N SER A 264 23.21 10.11 -5.58
CA SER A 264 24.41 10.82 -6.02
C SER A 264 25.53 10.89 -4.97
N VAL A 265 25.23 10.61 -3.69
CA VAL A 265 26.19 10.54 -2.58
C VAL A 265 26.45 9.08 -2.21
N TYR A 266 25.40 8.29 -1.92
CA TYR A 266 25.63 6.96 -1.35
C TYR A 266 26.24 5.94 -2.31
N GLN A 267 26.21 6.19 -3.63
CA GLN A 267 26.88 5.35 -4.62
C GLN A 267 28.38 5.65 -4.75
N MET A 268 28.89 6.71 -4.09
CA MET A 268 30.32 7.04 -4.14
C MET A 268 31.14 5.98 -3.37
N PRO A 269 32.21 5.40 -3.94
CA PRO A 269 33.02 4.39 -3.28
C PRO A 269 33.56 4.83 -1.91
N GLU A 270 33.96 6.10 -1.80
CA GLU A 270 34.49 6.69 -0.57
C GLU A 270 33.41 6.81 0.52
N TRP A 271 32.14 7.03 0.13
CA TRP A 271 31.01 7.06 1.06
C TRP A 271 30.78 5.66 1.61
N ILE A 272 30.73 4.67 0.72
CA ILE A 272 30.54 3.26 1.08
C ILE A 272 31.65 2.80 2.04
N GLN A 273 32.91 3.13 1.76
CA GLN A 273 34.04 2.84 2.65
C GLN A 273 33.88 3.52 4.01
N THR A 274 33.47 4.79 4.03
CA THR A 274 33.23 5.54 5.27
C THR A 274 32.13 4.91 6.10
N VAL A 275 31.00 4.53 5.49
CA VAL A 275 29.89 3.86 6.17
C VAL A 275 30.36 2.52 6.74
N LYS A 276 31.08 1.70 5.96
CA LYS A 276 31.65 0.42 6.42
C LYS A 276 32.56 0.60 7.64
N ALA A 277 33.38 1.65 7.67
CA ALA A 277 34.30 1.93 8.77
C ALA A 277 33.64 2.50 10.04
N SER A 278 32.40 3.01 9.94
CA SER A 278 31.77 3.82 11.00
C SER A 278 31.03 3.06 12.10
N ASN A 279 30.89 1.73 12.02
CA ASN A 279 29.97 0.91 12.84
C ASN A 279 28.47 1.24 12.67
N LEU A 280 28.08 2.11 11.73
CA LEU A 280 26.68 2.34 11.39
C LEU A 280 25.95 1.04 10.99
N PRO A 281 26.54 0.15 10.16
CA PRO A 281 25.88 -1.13 9.82
C PRO A 281 25.59 -2.00 11.05
N GLN A 282 26.51 -2.03 12.03
CA GLN A 282 26.31 -2.80 13.26
C GLN A 282 25.19 -2.21 14.13
N SER A 283 25.11 -0.89 14.22
CA SER A 283 24.06 -0.18 14.96
C SER A 283 22.69 -0.43 14.30
N VAL A 284 22.62 -0.39 12.97
CA VAL A 284 21.42 -0.73 12.21
C VAL A 284 21.02 -2.19 12.41
N HIS A 285 21.97 -3.12 12.35
CA HIS A 285 21.72 -4.54 12.61
C HIS A 285 21.11 -4.78 14.00
N GLN A 286 21.59 -4.07 15.02
CA GLN A 286 21.04 -4.15 16.38
C GLN A 286 19.57 -3.67 16.45
N TRP A 287 19.26 -2.54 15.81
CA TRP A 287 17.89 -1.99 15.76
C TRP A 287 16.93 -2.78 14.86
N SER A 288 17.46 -3.54 13.91
CA SER A 288 16.71 -4.43 13.02
C SER A 288 16.57 -5.86 13.55
N ASP A 289 16.92 -6.10 14.83
CA ASP A 289 16.71 -7.39 15.48
C ASP A 289 15.20 -7.66 15.63
N PRO A 290 14.66 -8.74 15.04
CA PRO A 290 13.24 -9.05 15.07
C PRO A 290 12.71 -9.32 16.49
N ARG A 291 13.60 -9.67 17.44
CA ARG A 291 13.23 -9.80 18.86
C ARG A 291 12.79 -8.48 19.48
N GLY A 292 13.22 -7.35 18.92
CA GLY A 292 12.98 -6.04 19.50
C GLY A 292 11.50 -5.74 19.71
N LEU A 293 10.63 -6.14 18.78
CA LEU A 293 9.19 -5.91 18.90
C LEU A 293 8.57 -6.60 20.12
N ALA A 294 9.05 -7.79 20.48
CA ALA A 294 8.57 -8.52 21.65
C ALA A 294 9.26 -8.08 22.94
N LEU A 295 10.56 -7.78 22.89
CA LEU A 295 11.43 -7.69 24.07
C LEU A 295 11.74 -6.26 24.53
N TRP A 296 11.70 -5.27 23.65
CA TRP A 296 12.04 -3.89 24.02
C TRP A 296 10.81 -3.18 24.56
N LYS A 297 10.87 -2.77 25.83
CA LYS A 297 9.71 -2.31 26.58
C LYS A 297 9.74 -0.83 26.93
N ALA A 298 10.82 -0.09 26.63
CA ALA A 298 10.87 1.34 26.85
C ALA A 298 9.82 2.07 25.99
N ASP A 299 9.17 3.10 26.55
CA ASP A 299 8.05 3.78 25.88
C ASP A 299 8.47 4.49 24.59
N PHE A 300 9.67 5.09 24.56
CA PHE A 300 10.21 5.70 23.36
C PHE A 300 10.42 4.66 22.24
N VAL A 301 10.81 3.43 22.59
CA VAL A 301 11.00 2.34 21.62
C VAL A 301 9.68 1.83 21.08
N LYS A 302 8.66 1.65 21.93
CA LYS A 302 7.30 1.33 21.47
C LYS A 302 6.81 2.40 20.48
N LYS A 303 7.05 3.67 20.80
CA LYS A 303 6.72 4.81 19.92
C LYS A 303 7.51 4.75 18.60
N LEU A 304 8.79 4.40 18.61
CA LEU A 304 9.62 4.22 17.41
C LEU A 304 9.13 3.07 16.52
N PHE A 305 8.78 1.91 17.08
CA PHE A 305 8.16 0.83 16.30
C PHE A 305 6.84 1.27 15.69
N ARG A 306 5.95 1.84 16.50
CA ARG A 306 4.59 2.21 16.07
C ARG A 306 4.55 3.33 15.04
N LYS A 307 5.36 4.38 15.23
CA LYS A 307 5.33 5.60 14.40
C LYS A 307 6.37 5.61 13.29
N ASN A 308 7.53 4.98 13.52
CA ASN A 308 8.69 5.09 12.65
C ASN A 308 9.15 3.76 12.06
N ARG A 309 8.53 2.62 12.42
CA ARG A 309 8.92 1.27 11.94
C ARG A 309 10.44 1.12 11.94
N ILE A 310 11.05 1.43 13.08
CA ILE A 310 12.49 1.67 13.13
C ILE A 310 13.32 0.51 12.57
N SER A 311 12.91 -0.72 12.88
CA SER A 311 13.55 -1.94 12.40
C SER A 311 13.54 -2.00 10.87
N GLU A 312 12.38 -1.81 10.26
CA GLU A 312 12.18 -1.89 8.81
C GLU A 312 12.78 -0.67 8.10
N THR A 313 12.58 0.54 8.62
CA THR A 313 13.11 1.78 8.04
C THR A 313 14.63 1.73 7.93
N LEU A 314 15.34 1.42 9.02
CA LEU A 314 16.80 1.41 9.01
C LEU A 314 17.34 0.37 8.04
N SER A 315 16.75 -0.83 8.05
CA SER A 315 17.09 -1.89 7.10
C SER A 315 16.86 -1.45 5.66
N LEU A 316 15.72 -0.84 5.34
CA LEU A 316 15.38 -0.40 3.98
C LEU A 316 16.31 0.73 3.49
N VAL A 317 16.64 1.68 4.35
CA VAL A 317 17.55 2.77 4.01
C VAL A 317 18.95 2.23 3.72
N ILE A 318 19.52 1.41 4.62
CA ILE A 318 20.82 0.80 4.37
C ILE A 318 20.79 -0.12 3.15
N HIS A 319 19.73 -0.92 3.00
CA HIS A 319 19.55 -1.76 1.82
C HIS A 319 19.58 -0.92 0.53
N SER A 320 18.96 0.26 0.50
CA SER A 320 18.99 1.15 -0.67
C SER A 320 20.40 1.63 -1.05
N TRP A 321 21.31 1.70 -0.08
CA TRP A 321 22.70 2.15 -0.29
C TRP A 321 23.62 1.05 -0.80
N ILE A 322 23.19 -0.22 -0.70
CA ILE A 322 23.99 -1.37 -1.15
C ILE A 322 23.95 -1.44 -2.69
N PRO A 323 25.12 -1.53 -3.36
CA PRO A 323 25.20 -1.72 -4.81
C PRO A 323 24.38 -2.94 -5.28
N ILE A 324 23.82 -2.86 -6.48
CA ILE A 324 22.96 -3.92 -7.03
C ILE A 324 23.76 -5.21 -7.22
N GLU A 325 25.03 -5.10 -7.58
CA GLU A 325 25.95 -6.20 -7.82
C GLU A 325 26.14 -7.06 -6.56
N GLU A 326 26.20 -6.41 -5.39
CA GLU A 326 26.32 -7.08 -4.09
C GLU A 326 25.01 -7.78 -3.72
N LYS A 327 23.86 -7.15 -3.97
CA LYS A 327 22.55 -7.76 -3.71
C LYS A 327 22.31 -9.00 -4.57
N ASN A 328 22.75 -8.96 -5.83
CA ASN A 328 22.65 -10.09 -6.77
C ASN A 328 23.51 -11.30 -6.35
N ALA A 329 24.45 -11.12 -5.42
CA ALA A 329 25.25 -12.19 -4.84
C ALA A 329 24.61 -12.80 -3.58
N TRP A 330 23.55 -12.19 -3.03
CA TRP A 330 22.89 -12.71 -1.84
C TRP A 330 22.06 -13.95 -2.18
N GLU A 331 22.20 -14.98 -1.37
CA GLU A 331 21.32 -16.15 -1.42
C GLU A 331 19.99 -15.80 -0.73
N GLU A 332 18.86 -16.09 -1.39
CA GLU A 332 17.57 -16.00 -0.72
C GLU A 332 17.55 -16.98 0.46
N SER A 333 17.23 -16.47 1.65
CA SER A 333 17.09 -17.33 2.81
C SER A 333 15.93 -18.28 2.60
N THR A 334 16.21 -19.58 2.64
CA THR A 334 15.20 -20.66 2.59
C THR A 334 14.45 -20.82 3.92
N VAL A 335 14.84 -20.07 4.96
CA VAL A 335 14.33 -20.23 6.31
C VAL A 335 13.14 -19.29 6.52
N ASP A 336 11.96 -19.87 6.39
CA ASP A 336 10.69 -19.14 6.45
C ASP A 336 10.27 -18.74 7.89
N TYR A 337 10.91 -19.31 8.92
CA TYR A 337 10.60 -19.12 10.34
C TYR A 337 11.86 -18.80 11.17
N PRO A 338 11.75 -17.97 12.23
CA PRO A 338 12.90 -17.66 13.06
C PRO A 338 13.43 -18.91 13.79
N VAL A 339 14.76 -18.97 13.95
CA VAL A 339 15.41 -19.97 14.81
C VAL A 339 15.20 -19.55 16.26
N LEU A 340 14.19 -20.13 16.90
CA LEU A 340 13.83 -19.86 18.30
C LEU A 340 14.66 -20.76 19.23
N LYS A 341 15.07 -20.21 20.39
CA LYS A 341 15.80 -21.03 21.37
C LYS A 341 14.85 -21.97 22.09
N THR A 342 15.32 -23.18 22.38
CA THR A 342 14.53 -24.19 23.09
C THR A 342 15.39 -24.85 24.17
N LYS A 343 14.77 -25.18 25.30
CA LYS A 343 15.42 -25.94 26.39
C LYS A 343 14.45 -27.01 26.91
N PRO A 344 14.92 -28.22 27.24
CA PRO A 344 14.05 -29.29 27.75
C PRO A 344 13.31 -28.94 29.06
N THR A 345 13.82 -27.98 29.84
CA THR A 345 13.23 -27.55 31.10
C THR A 345 12.10 -26.53 30.94
N TRP A 346 11.87 -26.03 29.72
CA TRP A 346 10.88 -24.99 29.44
C TRP A 346 9.47 -25.57 29.30
N SER A 347 8.47 -24.74 29.62
CA SER A 347 7.07 -25.15 29.46
C SER A 347 6.73 -25.28 27.98
N LYS A 348 6.11 -26.39 27.57
CA LYS A 348 5.82 -26.62 26.16
C LYS A 348 4.59 -25.83 25.68
N VAL A 349 4.66 -25.26 24.47
CA VAL A 349 3.48 -24.81 23.72
C VAL A 349 3.33 -25.68 22.49
N SER A 350 2.58 -26.76 22.65
CA SER A 350 2.30 -27.75 21.60
C SER A 350 0.83 -27.77 21.17
N THR A 351 -0.04 -27.15 21.97
CA THR A 351 -1.48 -27.05 21.72
C THR A 351 -1.94 -25.60 21.78
N GLY A 352 -3.06 -25.30 21.14
CA GLY A 352 -3.70 -24.00 21.24
C GLY A 352 -4.15 -23.69 22.66
N LYS A 353 -4.60 -24.69 23.42
CA LYS A 353 -4.92 -24.55 24.85
C LYS A 353 -3.73 -24.06 25.69
N GLU A 354 -2.54 -24.61 25.47
CA GLU A 354 -1.31 -24.18 26.14
C GLU A 354 -0.92 -22.76 25.78
N LEU A 355 -1.02 -22.41 24.48
CA LEU A 355 -0.78 -21.06 24.00
C LEU A 355 -1.70 -20.04 24.68
N ILE A 356 -3.01 -20.31 24.70
CA ILE A 356 -3.97 -19.39 25.31
C ILE A 356 -3.76 -19.27 26.82
N ARG A 357 -3.38 -20.35 27.52
CA ARG A 357 -2.97 -20.27 28.92
C ARG A 357 -1.75 -19.38 29.13
N ALA A 358 -0.76 -19.44 28.24
CA ALA A 358 0.41 -18.57 28.31
C ALA A 358 0.01 -17.09 28.12
N LEU A 359 -0.86 -16.78 27.16
CA LEU A 359 -1.38 -15.43 26.94
C LEU A 359 -2.22 -14.92 28.12
N LEU A 360 -3.04 -15.77 28.74
CA LEU A 360 -3.79 -15.42 29.95
C LEU A 360 -2.86 -15.09 31.12
N LYS A 361 -1.71 -15.77 31.22
CA LYS A 361 -0.70 -15.52 32.25
C LYS A 361 0.13 -14.27 31.96
N TYR A 362 0.41 -13.99 30.69
CA TYR A 362 1.23 -12.87 30.24
C TYR A 362 0.56 -12.10 29.09
N PRO A 363 -0.46 -11.27 29.37
CA PRO A 363 -1.18 -10.51 28.34
C PRO A 363 -0.28 -9.52 27.58
N ASP A 364 0.79 -9.04 28.21
CA ASP A 364 1.82 -8.13 27.67
C ASP A 364 2.67 -8.75 26.55
N MET A 365 2.49 -10.04 26.27
CA MET A 365 3.11 -10.72 25.14
C MET A 365 2.59 -10.22 23.79
N ILE A 366 1.34 -9.75 23.72
CA ILE A 366 0.79 -9.13 22.51
C ILE A 366 1.32 -7.68 22.46
N PRO A 367 2.24 -7.33 21.54
CA PRO A 367 2.94 -6.04 21.56
C PRO A 367 2.10 -4.90 20.99
N ARG A 368 0.84 -4.77 21.39
CA ARG A 368 -0.15 -3.83 20.82
C ARG A 368 0.31 -2.36 20.82
N ASP A 369 1.00 -1.94 21.87
CA ASP A 369 1.47 -0.55 22.00
C ASP A 369 2.58 -0.19 20.99
N ALA A 370 3.39 -1.18 20.61
CA ALA A 370 4.47 -1.04 19.64
C ALA A 370 4.02 -1.40 18.22
N TYR A 371 3.08 -2.34 18.10
CA TYR A 371 2.54 -2.84 16.84
C TYR A 371 1.04 -3.14 16.97
N PRO A 372 0.18 -2.14 16.70
CA PRO A 372 -1.28 -2.23 16.84
C PRO A 372 -1.91 -3.44 16.15
N SER A 373 -1.46 -3.81 14.94
CA SER A 373 -1.97 -4.96 14.18
C SER A 373 -1.78 -6.32 14.87
N SER A 374 -0.96 -6.40 15.93
CA SER A 374 -0.81 -7.62 16.72
C SER A 374 -2.12 -8.11 17.36
N VAL A 375 -3.11 -7.22 17.56
CA VAL A 375 -4.45 -7.61 18.06
C VAL A 375 -5.22 -8.51 17.09
N TYR A 376 -4.82 -8.55 15.82
CA TYR A 376 -5.45 -9.37 14.79
C TYR A 376 -4.89 -10.79 14.68
N SER A 377 -3.98 -11.20 15.58
CA SER A 377 -3.21 -12.45 15.45
C SER A 377 -4.04 -13.72 15.30
N PHE A 378 -5.30 -13.69 15.72
CA PHE A 378 -6.21 -14.84 15.66
C PHE A 378 -7.35 -14.72 14.63
N LEU A 379 -7.34 -13.70 13.76
CA LEU A 379 -8.42 -13.54 12.77
C LEU A 379 -8.37 -14.57 11.62
N ASN A 380 -7.18 -15.04 11.26
CA ASN A 380 -6.97 -16.13 10.31
C ASN A 380 -5.62 -16.82 10.55
N LEU A 381 -5.40 -17.97 9.90
CA LEU A 381 -4.15 -18.73 10.00
C LEU A 381 -2.91 -17.91 9.57
N ARG A 382 -3.05 -17.09 8.52
CA ARG A 382 -1.95 -16.25 8.01
C ARG A 382 -1.54 -15.19 9.04
N ASN A 383 -2.48 -14.64 9.81
CA ASN A 383 -2.22 -13.67 10.87
C ASN A 383 -1.51 -14.36 12.04
N PHE A 384 -1.92 -15.58 12.34
CA PHE A 384 -1.30 -16.39 13.38
C PHE A 384 0.15 -16.77 13.03
N GLN A 385 0.40 -17.26 11.83
CA GLN A 385 1.74 -17.56 11.32
C GLN A 385 2.62 -16.30 11.29
N PHE A 386 2.06 -15.15 10.87
CA PHE A 386 2.77 -13.88 10.94
C PHE A 386 3.13 -13.52 12.38
N ALA A 387 2.19 -13.64 13.33
CA ALA A 387 2.47 -13.40 14.74
C ALA A 387 3.64 -14.26 15.24
N ILE A 388 3.66 -15.56 14.92
CA ILE A 388 4.76 -16.48 15.28
C ILE A 388 6.10 -15.95 14.75
N LYS A 389 6.17 -15.61 13.46
CA LYS A 389 7.40 -15.17 12.78
C LYS A 389 7.94 -13.86 13.36
N TYR A 390 7.06 -12.91 13.70
CA TYR A 390 7.47 -11.54 14.02
C TYR A 390 7.55 -11.21 15.51
N TRP A 391 6.75 -11.83 16.38
CA TRP A 391 6.77 -11.45 17.81
C TRP A 391 6.38 -12.57 18.77
N LEU A 392 5.40 -13.41 18.46
CA LEU A 392 4.84 -14.40 19.39
C LEU A 392 5.88 -15.46 19.78
N GLY A 393 6.67 -15.94 18.83
CA GLY A 393 7.75 -16.89 19.11
C GLY A 393 8.77 -16.32 20.11
N TYR A 394 9.22 -15.09 19.88
CA TYR A 394 10.17 -14.41 20.76
C TYR A 394 9.58 -14.04 22.13
N ALA A 395 8.31 -13.66 22.17
CA ALA A 395 7.61 -13.39 23.42
C ALA A 395 7.50 -14.66 24.28
N LEU A 396 7.24 -15.82 23.65
CA LEU A 396 7.20 -17.13 24.33
C LEU A 396 8.58 -17.55 24.83
N GLU A 397 9.62 -17.40 23.99
CA GLU A 397 11.01 -17.67 24.37
C GLU A 397 11.41 -16.86 25.62
N ALA A 398 11.08 -15.57 25.65
CA ALA A 398 11.41 -14.70 26.78
C ALA A 398 10.69 -15.07 28.08
N LYS A 399 9.54 -15.75 27.99
CA LYS A 399 8.82 -16.32 29.14
C LYS A 399 9.18 -17.78 29.41
N GLN A 400 10.24 -18.30 28.78
CA GLN A 400 10.75 -19.67 28.93
C GLN A 400 9.75 -20.75 28.51
N TYR A 401 9.10 -20.53 27.37
CA TYR A 401 8.29 -21.54 26.70
C TYR A 401 9.05 -22.16 25.51
N ASP A 402 8.91 -23.48 25.33
CA ASP A 402 9.37 -24.19 24.15
C ASP A 402 8.37 -24.02 22.99
N THR A 403 8.85 -23.38 21.93
CA THR A 403 8.10 -23.02 20.71
C THR A 403 8.42 -23.91 19.51
N THR A 404 9.11 -25.04 19.70
CA THR A 404 9.48 -25.96 18.59
C THR A 404 8.26 -26.36 17.76
N SER A 405 7.09 -26.53 18.39
CA SER A 405 5.85 -26.87 17.69
C SER A 405 5.23 -25.71 16.90
N LEU A 406 5.71 -24.48 17.03
CA LEU A 406 5.23 -23.31 16.27
C LEU A 406 6.07 -23.00 15.03
N THR A 407 7.26 -23.61 14.91
CA THR A 407 8.15 -23.39 13.76
C THR A 407 7.82 -24.30 12.57
N ASN A 408 6.83 -25.19 12.71
CA ASN A 408 6.33 -26.05 11.63
C ASN A 408 4.95 -25.55 11.14
N PRO A 409 4.79 -25.21 9.83
CA PRO A 409 3.50 -24.80 9.26
C PRO A 409 2.33 -25.76 9.52
N ASP A 410 2.57 -27.07 9.50
CA ASP A 410 1.52 -28.08 9.64
C ASP A 410 0.92 -28.08 11.05
N THR A 411 1.77 -27.92 12.06
CA THR A 411 1.32 -27.82 13.45
C THR A 411 0.68 -26.47 13.75
N ASN A 412 1.03 -25.41 13.03
CA ASN A 412 0.44 -24.08 13.21
C ASN A 412 -1.07 -24.07 12.96
N GLU A 413 -1.56 -24.79 11.95
CA GLU A 413 -2.99 -24.87 11.68
C GLU A 413 -3.76 -25.55 12.82
N GLN A 414 -3.25 -26.67 13.32
CA GLN A 414 -3.88 -27.40 14.42
C GLN A 414 -3.89 -26.55 15.71
N ILE A 415 -2.76 -25.91 16.03
CA ILE A 415 -2.65 -25.03 17.21
C ILE A 415 -3.61 -23.84 17.09
N TYR A 416 -3.71 -23.23 15.91
CA TYR A 416 -4.64 -22.13 15.65
C TYR A 416 -6.11 -22.54 15.87
N ARG A 417 -6.53 -23.68 15.30
CA ARG A 417 -7.91 -24.20 15.46
C ARG A 417 -8.23 -24.54 16.92
N ASP A 418 -7.31 -25.18 17.62
CA ASP A 418 -7.45 -25.50 19.05
C ASP A 418 -7.49 -24.22 19.90
N ALA A 419 -6.68 -23.21 19.57
CA ALA A 419 -6.67 -21.92 20.26
C ALA A 419 -8.02 -21.21 20.15
N LEU A 420 -8.61 -21.15 18.94
CA LEU A 420 -9.94 -20.57 18.75
C LEU A 420 -11.03 -21.32 19.53
N THR A 421 -10.97 -22.65 19.54
CA THR A 421 -11.90 -23.48 20.32
C THR A 421 -11.77 -23.17 21.80
N HIS A 422 -10.55 -23.03 22.31
CA HIS A 422 -10.32 -22.70 23.71
C HIS A 422 -10.74 -21.27 24.06
N ILE A 423 -10.47 -20.29 23.18
CA ILE A 423 -10.97 -18.91 23.33
C ILE A 423 -12.50 -18.91 23.47
N GLN A 424 -13.20 -19.61 22.56
CA GLN A 424 -14.67 -19.71 22.59
C GLN A 424 -15.17 -20.31 23.91
N ASN A 425 -14.58 -21.41 24.36
CA ASN A 425 -14.94 -22.06 25.63
C ASN A 425 -14.73 -21.11 26.83
N ILE A 426 -13.61 -20.37 26.86
CA ILE A 426 -13.36 -19.41 27.93
C ILE A 426 -14.45 -18.33 27.91
N MET A 427 -14.73 -17.72 26.75
CA MET A 427 -15.73 -16.65 26.63
C MET A 427 -17.15 -17.09 27.01
N GLN A 428 -17.55 -18.32 26.67
CA GLN A 428 -18.87 -18.86 27.03
C GLN A 428 -19.03 -19.17 28.53
N HIS A 429 -17.97 -19.63 29.21
CA HIS A 429 -18.03 -20.04 30.62
C HIS A 429 -17.67 -18.93 31.62
N GLN A 430 -17.37 -17.70 31.17
CA GLN A 430 -16.98 -16.60 32.08
C GLN A 430 -18.12 -16.07 32.96
N ASN A 431 -19.39 -16.25 32.58
CA ASN A 431 -20.51 -15.88 33.45
C ASN A 431 -20.55 -16.69 34.76
N ASN A 432 -19.83 -17.83 34.82
CA ASN A 432 -19.81 -18.73 35.96
C ASN A 432 -18.48 -18.75 36.74
N ASN A 433 -17.42 -18.11 36.26
CA ASN A 433 -16.08 -18.19 36.87
C ASN A 433 -15.47 -16.81 37.13
N ASN A 434 -15.04 -16.58 38.38
CA ASN A 434 -14.30 -15.43 38.90
C ASN A 434 -12.88 -15.23 38.28
N ASN A 435 -12.64 -15.66 37.04
CA ASN A 435 -11.35 -15.50 36.41
C ASN A 435 -11.10 -14.03 36.08
N LYS A 436 -10.14 -13.43 36.78
CA LYS A 436 -9.47 -12.15 36.49
C LYS A 436 -8.72 -12.22 35.15
N THR A 437 -9.44 -12.38 34.04
CA THR A 437 -8.84 -12.21 32.71
C THR A 437 -8.55 -10.73 32.51
N ASP A 438 -7.37 -10.41 31.99
CA ASP A 438 -7.02 -9.05 31.61
C ASP A 438 -8.09 -8.44 30.68
N PRO A 439 -8.62 -7.23 30.97
CA PRO A 439 -9.69 -6.64 30.19
C PRO A 439 -9.36 -6.46 28.71
N ILE A 440 -8.09 -6.16 28.38
CA ILE A 440 -7.66 -5.95 27.00
C ILE A 440 -7.60 -7.28 26.25
N LEU A 441 -7.00 -8.31 26.86
CA LEU A 441 -6.95 -9.63 26.25
C LEU A 441 -8.37 -10.19 26.03
N LYS A 442 -9.26 -9.99 27.00
CA LYS A 442 -10.68 -10.35 26.88
C LYS A 442 -11.34 -9.64 25.68
N LEU A 443 -11.11 -8.34 25.53
CA LEU A 443 -11.63 -7.58 24.39
C LEU A 443 -11.12 -8.13 23.06
N ILE A 444 -9.82 -8.41 22.95
CA ILE A 444 -9.21 -8.98 21.74
C ILE A 444 -9.85 -10.33 21.39
N PHE A 445 -10.02 -11.21 22.38
CA PHE A 445 -10.67 -12.52 22.20
C PHE A 445 -12.13 -12.39 21.77
N GLN A 446 -12.91 -11.52 22.42
CA GLN A 446 -14.30 -11.28 22.06
C GLN A 446 -14.41 -10.78 20.62
N ARG A 447 -13.68 -9.71 20.27
CA ARG A 447 -13.71 -9.14 18.92
C ARG A 447 -13.19 -10.11 17.84
N THR A 448 -12.26 -11.00 18.19
CA THR A 448 -11.86 -12.10 17.28
C THR A 448 -13.02 -13.03 16.97
N LEU A 449 -13.80 -13.44 17.97
CA LEU A 449 -14.96 -14.30 17.77
C LEU A 449 -16.06 -13.59 16.97
N ASP A 450 -16.34 -12.32 17.30
CA ASP A 450 -17.32 -11.49 16.61
C ASP A 450 -16.97 -11.34 15.11
N PHE A 451 -15.69 -11.06 14.80
CA PHE A 451 -15.19 -11.00 13.43
C PHE A 451 -15.43 -12.30 12.65
N LEU A 452 -15.13 -13.46 13.27
CA LEU A 452 -15.32 -14.77 12.65
C LEU A 452 -16.79 -15.09 12.42
N GLN A 453 -17.66 -14.68 13.35
CA GLN A 453 -19.11 -14.83 13.22
C GLN A 453 -19.67 -13.94 12.12
N LEU A 454 -19.24 -12.67 12.06
CA LEU A 454 -19.64 -11.72 11.02
C LEU A 454 -19.30 -12.25 9.63
N ARG A 455 -18.07 -12.75 9.43
CA ARG A 455 -17.65 -13.34 8.14
C ARG A 455 -18.58 -14.45 7.67
N LYS A 456 -18.98 -15.34 8.59
CA LYS A 456 -19.92 -16.43 8.31
C LYS A 456 -21.32 -15.89 7.98
N LYS A 457 -21.76 -14.84 8.70
CA LYS A 457 -23.07 -14.19 8.50
C LYS A 457 -23.19 -13.61 7.08
N ILE A 458 -22.17 -12.89 6.60
CA ILE A 458 -22.16 -12.33 5.23
C ILE A 458 -22.32 -13.42 4.17
N SER A 459 -21.48 -14.46 4.25
CA SER A 459 -21.55 -15.57 3.29
C SER A 459 -22.91 -16.28 3.35
N GLY A 460 -23.47 -16.48 4.55
CA GLY A 460 -24.78 -17.10 4.74
C GLY A 460 -25.93 -16.27 4.16
N HIS A 461 -25.90 -14.94 4.33
CA HIS A 461 -26.89 -14.02 3.77
C HIS A 461 -26.85 -14.03 2.24
N VAL A 462 -25.67 -13.83 1.64
CA VAL A 462 -25.52 -13.75 0.18
C VAL A 462 -25.86 -15.08 -0.51
N LEU A 463 -25.52 -16.21 0.11
CA LEU A 463 -25.80 -17.55 -0.42
C LEU A 463 -27.17 -18.10 -0.01
N GLN A 464 -28.04 -17.28 0.59
CA GLN A 464 -29.35 -17.74 1.01
C GLN A 464 -30.10 -18.37 -0.18
N ASN A 465 -30.67 -19.55 0.05
CA ASN A 465 -31.37 -20.36 -0.96
C ASN A 465 -30.50 -20.90 -2.11
N ARG A 466 -29.17 -20.88 -1.99
CA ARG A 466 -28.22 -21.37 -3.01
C ARG A 466 -27.11 -22.20 -2.38
N GLN A 467 -26.51 -23.09 -3.17
CA GLN A 467 -25.30 -23.81 -2.74
C GLN A 467 -24.02 -23.00 -3.02
N GLY A 468 -24.04 -22.17 -4.07
CA GLY A 468 -22.98 -21.23 -4.42
C GLY A 468 -23.51 -20.14 -5.35
N LEU A 469 -22.67 -19.18 -5.73
CA LEU A 469 -23.10 -18.08 -6.62
C LEU A 469 -23.50 -18.56 -8.02
N ASN A 470 -22.81 -19.57 -8.54
CA ASN A 470 -23.11 -20.15 -9.85
C ASN A 470 -24.33 -21.09 -9.82
N SER A 471 -24.88 -21.36 -8.64
CA SER A 471 -26.09 -22.15 -8.52
C SER A 471 -27.31 -21.29 -8.86
N PRO A 472 -28.25 -21.80 -9.68
CA PRO A 472 -29.51 -21.10 -9.92
C PRO A 472 -30.22 -20.80 -8.60
N CYS A 473 -30.81 -19.61 -8.51
CA CYS A 473 -31.60 -19.26 -7.34
C CYS A 473 -32.84 -20.16 -7.28
N LYS A 474 -33.05 -20.86 -6.16
CA LYS A 474 -34.21 -21.77 -6.00
C LYS A 474 -35.56 -21.06 -6.12
N THR A 475 -35.61 -19.74 -5.95
CA THR A 475 -36.84 -18.94 -6.01
C THR A 475 -37.11 -18.30 -7.37
N CYS A 476 -36.10 -18.07 -8.21
CA CYS A 476 -36.28 -17.35 -9.48
C CYS A 476 -35.67 -18.04 -10.71
N ASN A 477 -35.03 -19.22 -10.58
CA ASN A 477 -34.41 -19.92 -11.71
C ASN A 477 -35.36 -20.21 -12.87
N ASN A 478 -36.65 -20.39 -12.58
CA ASN A 478 -37.68 -20.67 -13.57
C ASN A 478 -38.32 -19.39 -14.16
N LEU A 479 -37.90 -18.21 -13.71
CA LEU A 479 -38.41 -16.93 -14.22
C LEU A 479 -37.56 -16.42 -15.39
N PRO A 480 -38.11 -15.51 -16.22
CA PRO A 480 -37.36 -14.81 -17.26
C PRO A 480 -36.10 -14.14 -16.70
N VAL A 481 -35.08 -13.93 -17.54
CA VAL A 481 -33.74 -13.44 -17.12
C VAL A 481 -33.83 -12.08 -16.41
N GLU A 482 -34.70 -11.19 -16.89
CA GLU A 482 -35.03 -9.89 -16.33
C GLU A 482 -35.70 -9.94 -14.94
N GLU A 483 -36.24 -11.10 -14.57
CA GLU A 483 -36.84 -11.40 -13.26
C GLU A 483 -35.90 -12.24 -12.38
N GLN A 484 -34.71 -12.59 -12.89
CA GLN A 484 -33.72 -13.28 -12.07
C GLN A 484 -32.97 -12.29 -11.19
N CYS A 485 -32.61 -12.73 -9.99
CA CYS A 485 -31.85 -11.92 -9.04
C CYS A 485 -30.35 -11.79 -9.37
N ILE A 486 -29.84 -12.51 -10.38
CA ILE A 486 -28.55 -12.20 -11.00
C ILE A 486 -28.84 -11.88 -12.45
N GLN A 487 -28.43 -10.70 -12.90
CA GLN A 487 -28.64 -10.22 -14.26
C GLN A 487 -27.31 -9.80 -14.85
N THR A 488 -27.09 -10.15 -16.12
CA THR A 488 -25.86 -9.76 -16.84
C THR A 488 -26.14 -8.57 -17.74
N ILE A 489 -25.33 -7.53 -17.59
CA ILE A 489 -25.33 -6.32 -18.42
C ILE A 489 -24.08 -6.35 -19.28
N TYR A 490 -24.26 -6.32 -20.61
CA TYR A 490 -23.14 -6.28 -21.53
C TYR A 490 -22.70 -4.85 -21.82
N VAL A 491 -21.45 -4.55 -21.49
CA VAL A 491 -20.81 -3.24 -21.67
C VAL A 491 -19.83 -3.31 -22.84
N ASP A 492 -19.82 -2.28 -23.67
CA ASP A 492 -18.87 -2.17 -24.79
C ASP A 492 -17.67 -1.31 -24.35
N SER A 493 -16.61 -1.97 -23.88
CA SER A 493 -15.39 -1.32 -23.38
C SER A 493 -14.53 -0.67 -24.48
N SER A 494 -14.84 -0.94 -25.76
CA SER A 494 -14.10 -0.40 -26.91
C SER A 494 -14.44 1.06 -27.22
N LYS A 495 -15.51 1.60 -26.61
CA LYS A 495 -15.97 2.97 -26.88
C LYS A 495 -15.13 4.00 -26.13
N VAL A 496 -14.55 4.92 -26.89
CA VAL A 496 -13.82 6.08 -26.36
C VAL A 496 -14.82 7.08 -25.75
N VAL A 497 -14.53 7.54 -24.53
CA VAL A 497 -15.31 8.61 -23.86
C VAL A 497 -15.20 9.89 -24.68
N ASP A 498 -16.33 10.58 -24.88
CA ASP A 498 -16.37 11.86 -25.57
C ASP A 498 -15.46 12.88 -24.84
N PRO A 499 -14.43 13.45 -25.49
CA PRO A 499 -13.52 14.40 -24.84
C PRO A 499 -14.22 15.64 -24.28
N SER A 500 -15.40 15.99 -24.78
CA SER A 500 -16.18 17.15 -24.33
C SER A 500 -16.72 17.01 -22.90
N VAL A 501 -16.93 15.77 -22.43
CA VAL A 501 -17.45 15.51 -21.08
C VAL A 501 -16.34 15.41 -20.02
N ILE A 502 -15.07 15.40 -20.44
CA ILE A 502 -13.93 15.33 -19.54
C ILE A 502 -13.84 16.59 -18.67
N GLY A 503 -13.85 16.40 -17.35
CA GLY A 503 -13.78 17.47 -16.35
C GLY A 503 -15.13 18.07 -15.96
N CYS A 504 -16.23 17.68 -16.60
CA CYS A 504 -17.59 18.04 -16.18
C CYS A 504 -17.99 17.28 -14.90
N GLY A 505 -18.79 17.93 -14.05
CA GLY A 505 -19.49 17.24 -12.96
C GLY A 505 -20.73 16.51 -13.50
N VAL A 506 -21.20 15.47 -12.81
CA VAL A 506 -22.49 14.83 -13.11
C VAL A 506 -23.32 14.79 -11.84
N SER A 507 -24.55 15.30 -11.86
CA SER A 507 -25.43 15.34 -10.69
C SER A 507 -26.90 15.17 -11.05
N LEU A 508 -27.62 14.39 -10.26
CA LEU A 508 -29.09 14.30 -10.28
C LEU A 508 -29.76 15.42 -9.46
N ALA A 509 -28.98 16.22 -8.72
CA ALA A 509 -29.52 17.30 -7.91
C ALA A 509 -30.15 18.38 -8.83
N PRO A 510 -31.31 18.94 -8.46
CA PRO A 510 -31.89 20.05 -9.20
C PRO A 510 -30.98 21.30 -9.05
N PRO A 511 -30.94 22.19 -10.07
CA PRO A 511 -29.94 23.28 -10.14
C PRO A 511 -29.86 24.15 -8.88
N GLU A 512 -30.96 24.31 -8.17
CA GLU A 512 -31.08 25.17 -6.98
C GLU A 512 -30.30 24.65 -5.77
N ILE A 513 -30.00 23.35 -5.73
CA ILE A 513 -29.21 22.70 -4.67
C ILE A 513 -27.93 22.06 -5.20
N GLN A 514 -27.62 22.27 -6.48
CA GLN A 514 -26.34 21.86 -7.03
C GLN A 514 -25.24 22.65 -6.32
N LEU A 515 -24.21 21.92 -5.89
CA LEU A 515 -23.07 22.56 -5.25
C LEU A 515 -22.21 23.21 -6.35
N GLU A 516 -22.12 24.54 -6.30
CA GLU A 516 -21.30 25.30 -7.24
C GLU A 516 -19.82 24.92 -7.12
N PRO A 517 -19.11 24.75 -8.25
CA PRO A 517 -17.68 24.45 -8.22
C PRO A 517 -16.90 25.53 -7.44
N LEU A 518 -16.04 25.11 -6.52
CA LEU A 518 -15.18 26.02 -5.78
C LEU A 518 -14.21 26.73 -6.73
N LYS A 519 -14.01 28.04 -6.54
CA LYS A 519 -12.96 28.77 -7.26
C LYS A 519 -11.61 28.17 -6.87
N ASN A 520 -10.91 27.59 -7.84
CA ASN A 520 -9.57 27.06 -7.62
C ASN A 520 -8.58 28.24 -7.63
N PRO A 521 -7.92 28.57 -6.51
CA PRO A 521 -7.00 29.70 -6.39
C PRO A 521 -5.72 29.52 -7.23
N HIS A 522 -5.49 28.32 -7.77
CA HIS A 522 -4.36 27.97 -8.62
C HIS A 522 -4.75 27.77 -10.09
N ALA A 523 -6.01 28.03 -10.46
CA ALA A 523 -6.45 27.94 -11.84
C ALA A 523 -5.84 29.07 -12.69
N LYS A 524 -5.68 28.85 -14.00
CA LYS A 524 -5.19 29.90 -14.90
C LYS A 524 -6.19 31.07 -14.89
N PRO A 525 -5.73 32.33 -14.89
CA PRO A 525 -6.62 33.49 -14.99
C PRO A 525 -7.60 33.31 -16.17
N GLY A 526 -8.90 33.43 -15.91
CA GLY A 526 -9.96 33.26 -16.91
C GLY A 526 -10.48 31.84 -17.14
N SER A 527 -9.90 30.80 -16.51
CA SER A 527 -10.46 29.46 -16.60
C SER A 527 -11.73 29.32 -15.76
N GLN A 528 -12.87 29.10 -16.41
CA GLN A 528 -14.14 28.79 -15.74
C GLN A 528 -14.20 27.29 -15.39
N PRO A 529 -14.87 26.93 -14.28
CA PRO A 529 -15.20 25.52 -14.02
C PRO A 529 -16.02 24.95 -15.17
N LYS A 530 -15.78 23.67 -15.51
CA LYS A 530 -16.64 22.93 -16.43
C LYS A 530 -18.06 22.78 -15.85
N PRO A 531 -19.10 22.63 -16.68
CA PRO A 531 -20.48 22.56 -16.20
C PRO A 531 -20.77 21.26 -15.43
N ILE A 532 -21.85 21.29 -14.64
CA ILE A 532 -22.47 20.11 -14.05
C ILE A 532 -23.55 19.62 -15.03
N LEU A 533 -23.38 18.41 -15.55
CA LEU A 533 -24.31 17.75 -16.47
C LEU A 533 -25.35 16.94 -15.68
N LYS A 534 -26.54 16.80 -16.26
CA LYS A 534 -27.54 15.85 -15.78
C LYS A 534 -27.29 14.47 -16.39
N PRO A 535 -27.53 13.34 -15.69
CA PRO A 535 -27.34 12.01 -16.26
C PRO A 535 -28.14 11.75 -17.55
N GLU A 536 -29.28 12.43 -17.72
CA GLU A 536 -30.11 12.36 -18.92
C GLU A 536 -29.56 13.17 -20.10
N ASP A 537 -28.45 13.91 -19.90
CA ASP A 537 -27.83 14.69 -20.96
C ASP A 537 -27.42 13.76 -22.12
N PRO A 538 -27.90 14.01 -23.36
CA PRO A 538 -27.61 13.16 -24.51
C PRO A 538 -26.11 12.95 -24.78
N CYS A 539 -25.24 13.88 -24.35
CA CYS A 539 -23.79 13.72 -24.52
C CYS A 539 -23.21 12.57 -23.67
N LEU A 540 -23.84 12.21 -22.55
CA LEU A 540 -23.35 11.17 -21.64
C LEU A 540 -23.76 9.76 -22.10
N LYS A 541 -24.87 9.63 -22.84
CA LYS A 541 -25.39 8.34 -23.37
C LYS A 541 -25.50 7.25 -22.30
N LEU A 542 -25.87 7.63 -21.07
CA LEU A 542 -25.96 6.71 -19.94
C LEU A 542 -27.22 5.85 -20.04
N VAL A 543 -27.11 4.61 -19.54
CA VAL A 543 -28.24 3.71 -19.34
C VAL A 543 -28.56 3.67 -17.86
N ARG A 544 -29.81 3.95 -17.50
CA ARG A 544 -30.28 3.86 -16.11
C ARG A 544 -30.48 2.40 -15.73
N ILE A 545 -29.88 2.00 -14.61
CA ILE A 545 -30.04 0.67 -14.01
C ILE A 545 -30.65 0.90 -12.63
N GLU A 546 -31.77 0.23 -12.34
CA GLU A 546 -32.52 0.41 -11.10
C GLU A 546 -32.80 -0.93 -10.42
N PRO A 547 -32.88 -0.96 -9.07
CA PRO A 547 -33.32 -2.16 -8.38
C PRO A 547 -34.81 -2.43 -8.64
N ASN A 548 -35.13 -3.70 -8.89
CA ASN A 548 -36.49 -4.21 -8.84
C ASN A 548 -36.76 -4.74 -7.41
N LEU A 549 -37.60 -4.01 -6.67
CA LEU A 549 -37.93 -4.35 -5.29
C LEU A 549 -38.59 -5.72 -5.14
N GLN A 550 -39.37 -6.18 -6.13
CA GLN A 550 -40.00 -7.50 -6.09
C GLN A 550 -38.97 -8.63 -6.17
N ILE A 551 -37.90 -8.43 -6.95
CA ILE A 551 -36.77 -9.37 -7.01
C ILE A 551 -36.08 -9.44 -5.65
N ILE A 552 -35.84 -8.29 -5.01
CA ILE A 552 -35.19 -8.23 -3.69
C ILE A 552 -36.07 -8.87 -2.62
N GLU A 553 -37.38 -8.60 -2.61
CA GLU A 553 -38.32 -9.22 -1.67
C GLU A 553 -38.38 -10.75 -1.84
N ARG A 554 -38.39 -11.23 -3.09
CA ARG A 554 -38.45 -12.66 -3.41
C ARG A 554 -37.15 -13.42 -3.15
N CYS A 555 -36.02 -12.81 -3.50
CA CYS A 555 -34.72 -13.49 -3.56
C CYS A 555 -33.75 -13.05 -2.46
N GLY A 556 -34.08 -12.01 -1.70
CA GLY A 556 -33.24 -11.39 -0.68
C GLY A 556 -32.25 -10.37 -1.23
N LEU A 557 -31.92 -10.39 -2.53
CA LEU A 557 -30.97 -9.47 -3.16
C LEU A 557 -31.20 -9.37 -4.67
N GLN A 558 -30.58 -8.38 -5.29
CA GLN A 558 -30.47 -8.28 -6.74
C GLN A 558 -29.04 -7.88 -7.13
N VAL A 559 -28.49 -8.56 -8.14
CA VAL A 559 -27.11 -8.39 -8.58
C VAL A 559 -27.12 -8.10 -10.07
N PHE A 560 -26.37 -7.08 -10.46
CA PHE A 560 -26.02 -6.78 -11.84
C PHE A 560 -24.55 -7.11 -12.06
N LEU A 561 -24.26 -8.06 -12.93
CA LEU A 561 -22.91 -8.39 -13.38
C LEU A 561 -22.65 -7.61 -14.67
N MET A 562 -21.64 -6.75 -14.67
CA MET A 562 -21.22 -6.01 -15.86
C MET A 562 -20.17 -6.83 -16.57
N CYS A 563 -20.48 -7.31 -17.77
CA CYS A 563 -19.55 -8.10 -18.57
C CYS A 563 -19.18 -7.37 -19.85
N ASP A 564 -17.94 -7.51 -20.29
CA ASP A 564 -17.54 -7.02 -21.60
C ASP A 564 -18.33 -7.74 -22.70
N LYS A 565 -18.80 -6.96 -23.68
CA LYS A 565 -19.63 -7.49 -24.75
C LYS A 565 -18.86 -8.47 -25.64
N THR A 566 -17.55 -8.27 -25.81
CA THR A 566 -16.67 -9.01 -26.71
C THR A 566 -16.00 -10.19 -25.98
N SER A 567 -15.24 -9.92 -24.92
CA SER A 567 -14.51 -10.95 -24.17
C SER A 567 -15.41 -11.79 -23.26
N LYS A 568 -16.62 -11.30 -22.95
CA LYS A 568 -17.54 -11.88 -21.96
C LYS A 568 -17.01 -11.91 -20.53
N GLU A 569 -15.85 -11.29 -20.29
CA GLU A 569 -15.26 -11.19 -18.97
C GLU A 569 -16.09 -10.26 -18.08
N THR A 570 -16.24 -10.60 -16.79
CA THR A 570 -16.87 -9.72 -15.81
C THR A 570 -15.95 -8.54 -15.50
N LEU A 571 -16.37 -7.35 -15.93
CA LEU A 571 -15.68 -6.09 -15.70
C LEU A 571 -15.89 -5.60 -14.27
N ASP A 572 -17.15 -5.65 -13.80
CA ASP A 572 -17.56 -5.14 -12.50
C ASP A 572 -18.90 -5.76 -12.05
N PHE A 573 -19.36 -5.44 -10.85
CA PHE A 573 -20.65 -5.88 -10.34
C PHE A 573 -21.29 -4.84 -9.42
N TRP A 574 -22.62 -4.88 -9.35
CA TRP A 574 -23.41 -4.07 -8.43
C TRP A 574 -24.40 -4.93 -7.67
N VAL A 575 -24.48 -4.78 -6.35
CA VAL A 575 -25.36 -5.59 -5.49
C VAL A 575 -26.29 -4.69 -4.69
N HIS A 576 -27.60 -4.88 -4.87
CA HIS A 576 -28.62 -4.32 -4.00
C HIS A 576 -28.96 -5.30 -2.87
N ASN A 577 -29.19 -4.74 -1.68
CA ASN A 577 -29.42 -5.48 -0.44
C ASN A 577 -28.29 -6.49 -0.10
N ALA A 578 -27.04 -6.08 -0.35
CA ALA A 578 -25.84 -6.89 -0.15
C ALA A 578 -25.63 -7.35 1.30
N PHE A 579 -26.22 -6.64 2.26
CA PHE A 579 -26.05 -6.86 3.69
C PHE A 579 -27.40 -7.09 4.34
N ASP A 580 -27.45 -8.00 5.33
CA ASP A 580 -28.60 -8.07 6.23
C ASP A 580 -28.70 -6.80 7.09
N LYS A 581 -29.88 -6.59 7.70
CA LYS A 581 -30.18 -5.37 8.44
C LYS A 581 -29.20 -5.10 9.59
N ASP A 582 -28.83 -6.11 10.38
CA ASP A 582 -27.96 -5.87 11.54
C ASP A 582 -26.53 -5.57 11.07
N THR A 583 -26.06 -6.26 10.03
CA THR A 583 -24.76 -5.97 9.41
C THR A 583 -24.73 -4.55 8.89
N LEU A 584 -25.76 -4.11 8.16
CA LEU A 584 -25.84 -2.72 7.66
C LEU A 584 -25.83 -1.71 8.81
N CYS A 585 -26.61 -1.95 9.88
CA CYS A 585 -26.60 -1.11 11.07
C CYS A 585 -25.21 -1.03 11.71
N GLN A 586 -24.51 -2.16 11.80
CA GLN A 586 -23.13 -2.21 12.32
C GLN A 586 -22.17 -1.41 11.44
N LEU A 587 -22.20 -1.56 10.11
CA LEU A 587 -21.37 -0.78 9.18
C LEU A 587 -21.64 0.74 9.28
N VAL A 588 -22.92 1.13 9.43
CA VAL A 588 -23.31 2.55 9.62
C VAL A 588 -22.78 3.10 10.95
N ASP A 589 -22.88 2.32 12.02
CA ASP A 589 -22.36 2.68 13.33
C ASP A 589 -20.82 2.80 13.31
N HIS A 590 -20.12 1.85 12.69
CA HIS A 590 -18.68 1.91 12.47
C HIS A 590 -18.30 3.18 11.70
N HIS A 591 -18.94 3.46 10.57
CA HIS A 591 -18.71 4.66 9.79
C HIS A 591 -18.88 5.94 10.63
N SER A 592 -19.93 5.99 11.45
CA SER A 592 -20.19 7.14 12.34
C SER A 592 -19.11 7.30 13.40
N LYS A 593 -18.69 6.21 14.06
CA LYS A 593 -17.63 6.22 15.09
C LYS A 593 -16.26 6.58 14.51
N LEU A 594 -15.96 6.06 13.32
CA LEU A 594 -14.69 6.27 12.62
C LEU A 594 -14.63 7.66 11.93
N SER A 595 -15.76 8.38 11.84
CA SER A 595 -15.82 9.71 11.21
C SER A 595 -15.10 10.84 11.97
N ASN A 596 -14.57 10.54 13.17
CA ASN A 596 -13.77 11.47 13.98
C ASN A 596 -12.29 11.47 13.61
N VAL A 597 -11.84 10.63 12.67
CA VAL A 597 -10.45 10.56 12.22
C VAL A 597 -10.10 11.78 11.36
N LYS A 598 -8.83 12.21 11.41
CA LYS A 598 -8.32 13.33 10.63
C LYS A 598 -8.61 13.14 9.13
N LYS A 599 -9.31 14.12 8.54
CA LYS A 599 -9.64 14.13 7.11
C LYS A 599 -8.38 14.12 6.25
N ILE A 600 -8.48 13.46 5.10
CA ILE A 600 -7.47 13.53 4.05
C ILE A 600 -7.68 14.84 3.27
N ASN A 601 -6.60 15.60 3.09
CA ASN A 601 -6.60 16.76 2.21
C ASN A 601 -6.47 16.29 0.76
N ARG A 602 -7.34 16.77 -0.13
CA ARG A 602 -7.30 16.42 -1.55
C ARG A 602 -6.19 17.16 -2.27
N GLY A 603 -5.72 16.57 -3.37
CA GLY A 603 -4.75 17.22 -4.26
C GLY A 603 -5.35 18.43 -4.98
N LYS A 604 -4.48 19.39 -5.33
CA LYS A 604 -4.84 20.69 -5.94
C LYS A 604 -5.70 20.60 -7.21
N LYS A 605 -5.60 19.49 -7.96
CA LYS A 605 -6.36 19.26 -9.22
C LYS A 605 -7.88 19.12 -9.00
N PHE A 606 -8.30 18.79 -7.78
CA PHE A 606 -9.73 18.58 -7.45
C PHE A 606 -10.30 19.65 -6.54
N GLU A 607 -9.56 20.73 -6.23
CA GLU A 607 -10.00 21.78 -5.30
C GLU A 607 -11.39 22.33 -5.69
N SER A 608 -11.68 22.49 -6.98
CA SER A 608 -12.98 22.96 -7.46
C SER A 608 -14.17 22.04 -7.14
N TYR A 609 -13.93 20.75 -6.89
CA TYR A 609 -14.98 19.77 -6.56
C TYR A 609 -14.69 19.05 -5.24
N SER A 610 -13.87 19.65 -4.36
CA SER A 610 -13.43 19.08 -3.09
C SER A 610 -14.48 19.17 -1.97
N MET A 611 -15.72 18.80 -2.27
CA MET A 611 -16.83 18.86 -1.31
C MET A 611 -16.88 17.61 -0.43
N GLY A 612 -17.37 17.76 0.79
CA GLY A 612 -17.49 16.66 1.75
C GLY A 612 -16.19 16.28 2.43
N LYS A 613 -16.16 15.07 3.00
CA LYS A 613 -15.06 14.56 3.83
C LYS A 613 -14.69 13.16 3.37
N MET A 614 -13.39 12.91 3.23
CA MET A 614 -12.79 11.59 3.07
C MET A 614 -11.90 11.34 4.27
N MET A 615 -12.13 10.22 4.95
CA MET A 615 -11.42 9.83 6.17
C MET A 615 -10.77 8.49 5.86
N GLY A 616 -9.44 8.45 5.88
CA GLY A 616 -8.70 7.22 5.63
C GLY A 616 -8.58 6.40 6.90
N HIS A 617 -8.64 5.09 6.73
CA HIS A 617 -8.43 4.08 7.76
C HIS A 617 -7.49 3.01 7.24
N GLY A 618 -6.61 2.53 8.12
CA GLY A 618 -5.61 1.52 7.79
C GLY A 618 -4.29 1.79 8.49
N SER A 619 -3.32 0.93 8.19
CA SER A 619 -1.95 1.06 8.67
C SER A 619 -1.18 2.21 7.98
N ARG A 620 -1.77 2.81 6.93
CA ARG A 620 -1.10 3.73 6.00
C ARG A 620 -1.93 4.97 5.69
N ALA A 621 -1.36 6.16 5.95
CA ALA A 621 -1.77 7.39 5.29
C ALA A 621 -0.86 7.66 4.08
N ALA A 622 -1.40 8.11 2.95
CA ALA A 622 -0.60 8.42 1.76
C ALA A 622 0.44 9.52 2.07
N MET A 623 1.73 9.22 1.89
CA MET A 623 2.85 10.15 2.07
C MET A 623 4.03 9.79 1.14
N GLY A 624 4.58 10.81 0.47
CA GLY A 624 5.99 11.02 0.06
C GLY A 624 6.71 10.01 -0.84
N GLY A 625 6.53 8.71 -0.63
CA GLY A 625 7.10 7.64 -1.47
C GLY A 625 8.59 7.37 -1.31
N ALA A 626 9.31 8.01 -0.38
CA ALA A 626 10.75 7.78 -0.22
C ALA A 626 11.04 6.40 0.40
N SER A 627 12.21 5.82 0.09
CA SER A 627 12.63 4.54 0.67
C SER A 627 12.73 4.64 2.19
N GLY A 628 12.06 3.71 2.89
CA GLY A 628 11.99 3.73 4.34
C GLY A 628 10.96 4.72 4.90
N ASP A 629 10.12 5.38 4.09
CA ASP A 629 8.97 6.13 4.60
C ASP A 629 7.97 5.20 5.30
N SER A 630 8.16 5.09 6.62
CA SER A 630 7.30 4.32 7.50
C SER A 630 6.01 5.06 7.81
N TYR A 631 4.89 4.41 7.58
CA TYR A 631 3.57 4.92 7.89
C TYR A 631 3.24 4.81 9.39
N THR A 632 2.62 5.86 9.93
CA THR A 632 2.02 5.85 11.27
C THR A 632 0.55 5.48 11.15
N PHE A 633 0.02 4.66 12.08
CA PHE A 633 -1.43 4.47 12.22
C PHE A 633 -2.13 5.82 12.38
N TYR A 634 -3.36 5.91 11.88
CA TYR A 634 -4.20 7.08 12.13
C TYR A 634 -4.40 7.27 13.64
N ALA A 635 -4.48 8.52 14.08
CA ALA A 635 -4.76 8.84 15.48
C ALA A 635 -6.11 8.23 15.92
N GLY A 636 -6.16 7.61 17.09
CA GLY A 636 -7.29 6.83 17.59
C GLY A 636 -7.27 5.35 17.19
N MET A 637 -6.15 4.85 16.65
CA MET A 637 -5.95 3.45 16.26
C MET A 637 -4.60 2.91 16.77
N GLU A 638 -4.09 3.48 17.86
CA GLU A 638 -2.78 3.13 18.45
C GLU A 638 -2.78 1.83 19.27
N ALA A 639 -3.94 1.20 19.44
CA ALA A 639 -4.18 0.03 20.28
C ALA A 639 -3.72 0.17 21.74
N ILE A 640 -3.71 1.40 22.30
CA ILE A 640 -3.31 1.64 23.70
C ILE A 640 -4.52 1.48 24.62
N THR A 641 -5.67 1.96 24.18
CA THR A 641 -6.94 1.96 24.92
C THR A 641 -7.91 0.91 24.38
N GLN A 642 -8.99 0.63 25.11
CA GLN A 642 -10.06 -0.26 24.60
C GLN A 642 -10.77 0.36 23.41
N GLU A 643 -10.89 1.69 23.40
CA GLU A 643 -11.47 2.48 22.32
C GLU A 643 -10.64 2.33 21.04
N ASP A 644 -9.30 2.43 21.13
CA ASP A 644 -8.41 2.25 19.98
C ASP A 644 -8.52 0.84 19.40
N ILE A 645 -8.62 -0.18 20.27
CA ILE A 645 -8.77 -1.58 19.86
C ILE A 645 -10.12 -1.79 19.17
N ASN A 646 -11.19 -1.23 19.72
CA ASN A 646 -12.51 -1.28 19.07
C ASN A 646 -12.49 -0.57 17.71
N ALA A 647 -11.82 0.58 17.58
CA ALA A 647 -11.67 1.27 16.30
C ALA A 647 -10.92 0.43 15.27
N LEU A 648 -9.85 -0.24 15.68
CA LEU A 648 -9.11 -1.21 14.86
C LEU A 648 -10.00 -2.36 14.38
N PHE A 649 -10.74 -3.01 15.28
CA PHE A 649 -11.62 -4.11 14.91
C PHE A 649 -12.81 -3.67 14.06
N ASN A 650 -13.42 -2.52 14.33
CA ASN A 650 -14.49 -1.96 13.47
C ASN A 650 -13.99 -1.79 12.03
N SER A 651 -12.79 -1.22 11.86
CA SER A 651 -12.21 -1.02 10.53
C SER A 651 -11.78 -2.35 9.87
N ALA A 652 -11.32 -3.33 10.65
CA ALA A 652 -11.01 -4.67 10.15
C ALA A 652 -12.27 -5.40 9.67
N GLU A 653 -13.37 -5.30 10.43
CA GLU A 653 -14.67 -5.89 10.10
C GLU A 653 -15.23 -5.30 8.82
N ASP A 654 -15.23 -3.97 8.66
CA ASP A 654 -15.65 -3.29 7.43
C ASP A 654 -14.82 -3.78 6.22
N SER A 655 -13.49 -3.88 6.38
CA SER A 655 -12.59 -4.31 5.31
C SER A 655 -12.86 -5.74 4.88
N MET A 656 -13.09 -6.61 5.87
CA MET A 656 -13.44 -8.01 5.64
C MET A 656 -14.79 -8.14 4.95
N VAL A 657 -15.82 -7.41 5.40
CA VAL A 657 -17.16 -7.44 4.78
C VAL A 657 -17.05 -7.09 3.29
N MET A 658 -16.36 -5.99 2.96
CA MET A 658 -16.13 -5.58 1.56
C MET A 658 -15.38 -6.65 0.77
N SER A 659 -14.30 -7.21 1.34
CA SER A 659 -13.49 -8.25 0.69
C SER A 659 -14.29 -9.53 0.45
N GLU A 660 -15.16 -9.94 1.37
CA GLU A 660 -16.01 -11.13 1.22
C GLU A 660 -17.09 -10.94 0.14
N ILE A 661 -17.65 -9.74 0.00
CA ILE A 661 -18.56 -9.44 -1.12
C ILE A 661 -17.83 -9.61 -2.46
N ALA A 662 -16.63 -9.05 -2.62
CA ALA A 662 -15.85 -9.28 -3.84
C ALA A 662 -15.46 -10.75 -4.03
N ARG A 663 -15.04 -11.46 -2.96
CA ARG A 663 -14.72 -12.88 -3.05
C ARG A 663 -15.87 -13.71 -3.60
N LEU A 664 -17.10 -13.34 -3.23
CA LEU A 664 -18.33 -14.00 -3.65
C LEU A 664 -18.68 -13.65 -5.10
N PHE A 665 -18.72 -12.36 -5.48
CA PHE A 665 -19.25 -11.91 -6.77
C PHE A 665 -18.20 -11.71 -7.89
N HIS A 666 -16.96 -11.37 -7.54
CA HIS A 666 -15.87 -11.09 -8.48
C HIS A 666 -14.54 -11.61 -7.93
N HIS A 667 -14.32 -12.91 -8.07
CA HIS A 667 -13.14 -13.57 -7.52
C HIS A 667 -11.81 -13.02 -8.07
N PRO A 668 -11.67 -12.68 -9.37
CA PRO A 668 -10.45 -12.04 -9.87
C PRO A 668 -10.12 -10.73 -9.16
N LEU A 669 -11.11 -9.83 -8.98
CA LEU A 669 -10.92 -8.59 -8.23
C LEU A 669 -10.50 -8.87 -6.78
N TYR A 670 -11.10 -9.86 -6.14
CA TYR A 670 -10.68 -10.26 -4.80
C TYR A 670 -9.20 -10.72 -4.74
N GLN A 671 -8.74 -11.48 -5.73
CA GLN A 671 -7.33 -11.90 -5.80
C GLN A 671 -6.42 -10.71 -6.05
N GLU A 672 -6.76 -9.81 -6.99
CA GLU A 672 -6.03 -8.57 -7.24
C GLU A 672 -5.89 -7.73 -5.97
N LEU A 673 -7.00 -7.51 -5.25
CA LEU A 673 -7.01 -6.79 -3.97
C LEU A 673 -6.13 -7.48 -2.93
N LYS A 674 -6.20 -8.81 -2.84
CA LYS A 674 -5.42 -9.61 -1.89
C LYS A 674 -3.92 -9.56 -2.20
N GLU A 675 -3.55 -9.58 -3.48
CA GLU A 675 -2.17 -9.48 -3.96
C GLU A 675 -1.61 -8.07 -3.77
N ALA A 676 -2.32 -7.05 -4.24
CA ALA A 676 -1.92 -5.65 -4.11
C ALA A 676 -1.80 -5.21 -2.65
N SER A 677 -2.57 -5.82 -1.75
CA SER A 677 -2.51 -5.55 -0.31
C SER A 677 -1.58 -6.49 0.47
N ALA A 678 -0.91 -7.45 -0.18
CA ALA A 678 -0.11 -8.47 0.50
C ALA A 678 1.12 -7.89 1.22
N ALA A 679 1.72 -6.85 0.65
CA ALA A 679 2.90 -6.17 1.18
C ALA A 679 2.56 -5.08 2.20
N GLY A 680 1.28 -4.73 2.37
CA GLY A 680 0.81 -3.75 3.33
C GLY A 680 0.76 -4.30 4.76
N ASP A 681 0.96 -3.44 5.75
CA ASP A 681 0.67 -3.82 7.13
C ASP A 681 -0.84 -4.02 7.32
N ARG A 682 -1.22 -5.06 8.07
CA ARG A 682 -2.57 -5.62 8.02
C ARG A 682 -3.59 -4.75 8.75
N LEU A 683 -4.70 -4.48 8.08
CA LEU A 683 -5.97 -4.06 8.64
C LEU A 683 -6.88 -5.30 8.71
N GLY A 684 -6.93 -5.95 9.86
CA GLY A 684 -7.61 -7.23 10.00
C GLY A 684 -6.88 -8.34 9.24
N THR A 685 -7.47 -8.83 8.15
CA THR A 685 -6.94 -9.97 7.38
C THR A 685 -6.22 -9.60 6.07
N SER A 686 -6.30 -8.35 5.64
CA SER A 686 -5.66 -7.82 4.42
C SER A 686 -4.87 -6.55 4.76
N GLY A 687 -4.02 -6.07 3.84
CA GLY A 687 -3.38 -4.76 3.95
C GLY A 687 -4.18 -3.64 3.28
N ALA A 688 -5.47 -3.86 3.00
CA ALA A 688 -6.29 -2.92 2.24
C ALA A 688 -6.53 -1.64 3.05
N THR A 689 -6.42 -0.49 2.38
CA THR A 689 -6.78 0.81 2.97
C THR A 689 -8.27 1.04 2.76
N LEU A 690 -8.95 1.52 3.78
CA LEU A 690 -10.36 1.89 3.70
C LEU A 690 -10.54 3.39 3.75
N TYR A 691 -11.60 3.87 3.11
CA TYR A 691 -11.98 5.27 3.15
C TYR A 691 -13.46 5.40 3.52
N SER A 692 -13.71 6.12 4.60
CA SER A 692 -15.04 6.58 4.98
C SER A 692 -15.31 7.92 4.33
N CYS A 693 -16.36 7.96 3.51
CA CYS A 693 -16.72 9.10 2.68
C CYS A 693 -18.08 9.66 3.10
N ASN A 694 -18.16 10.96 3.38
CA ASN A 694 -19.42 11.66 3.70
C ASN A 694 -19.58 12.90 2.81
N ASN A 695 -20.67 12.96 2.04
CA ASN A 695 -20.91 13.95 0.99
C ASN A 695 -19.71 14.10 0.04
N TYR A 696 -18.97 13.01 -0.14
CA TYR A 696 -17.73 12.96 -0.88
C TYR A 696 -18.03 12.82 -2.37
N THR A 697 -17.60 13.80 -3.15
CA THR A 697 -17.53 13.66 -4.61
C THR A 697 -16.25 12.91 -4.98
N SER A 698 -16.38 11.70 -5.53
CA SER A 698 -15.25 10.95 -6.07
C SER A 698 -14.87 11.49 -7.44
N PRO A 699 -13.58 11.74 -7.73
CA PRO A 699 -13.16 11.85 -9.11
C PRO A 699 -13.37 10.50 -9.79
N LEU A 700 -13.85 10.54 -11.04
CA LEU A 700 -13.82 9.39 -11.93
C LEU A 700 -12.57 9.59 -12.80
N HIS A 701 -11.45 9.05 -12.33
CA HIS A 701 -10.16 9.21 -12.98
C HIS A 701 -9.73 7.90 -13.65
N CYS A 702 -9.08 8.02 -14.80
CA CYS A 702 -8.30 6.94 -15.38
C CYS A 702 -6.89 6.94 -14.76
N ASP A 703 -6.76 7.05 -13.44
CA ASP A 703 -5.44 6.92 -12.82
C ASP A 703 -4.97 5.47 -12.96
N ASP A 704 -3.66 5.27 -13.10
CA ASP A 704 -3.05 3.94 -13.11
C ASP A 704 -2.92 3.46 -11.66
N ASP A 705 -4.09 3.26 -11.04
CA ASP A 705 -4.18 2.72 -9.68
C ASP A 705 -3.52 1.35 -9.65
N ALA A 706 -2.74 1.07 -8.61
CA ALA A 706 -2.06 -0.22 -8.46
C ALA A 706 -3.04 -1.41 -8.43
N THR A 707 -4.31 -1.15 -8.07
CA THR A 707 -5.40 -2.13 -8.11
C THR A 707 -6.75 -1.41 -8.08
N ARG A 708 -7.81 -2.09 -8.52
CA ARG A 708 -9.20 -1.60 -8.45
C ARG A 708 -9.68 -1.53 -6.99
N GLY A 709 -10.61 -0.62 -6.69
CA GLY A 709 -11.22 -0.47 -5.37
C GLY A 709 -12.63 -1.05 -5.27
N LEU A 710 -13.14 -1.18 -4.04
CA LEU A 710 -14.55 -1.48 -3.77
C LEU A 710 -15.20 -0.32 -3.02
N CYS A 711 -16.47 -0.07 -3.32
CA CYS A 711 -17.25 0.96 -2.66
C CYS A 711 -18.57 0.38 -2.16
N ALA A 712 -18.99 0.77 -0.96
CA ALA A 712 -20.32 0.52 -0.45
C ALA A 712 -20.97 1.84 -0.04
N GLN A 713 -22.27 1.92 -0.26
CA GLN A 713 -23.07 3.12 -0.04
C GLN A 713 -24.12 2.83 1.04
N TYR A 714 -23.82 3.19 2.29
CA TYR A 714 -24.68 2.84 3.43
C TYR A 714 -25.89 3.76 3.60
N GLN A 715 -25.75 5.03 3.21
CA GLN A 715 -26.74 6.08 3.42
C GLN A 715 -27.05 6.82 2.12
N LEU A 716 -27.15 6.12 0.99
CA LEU A 716 -27.73 6.75 -0.18
C LEU A 716 -29.25 6.82 -0.03
N GLN A 717 -29.67 7.85 0.73
CA GLN A 717 -30.82 8.68 0.38
C GLN A 717 -30.56 9.46 -0.93
N ALA A 718 -30.13 8.79 -2.02
CA ALA A 718 -30.58 9.21 -3.36
C ALA A 718 -31.99 8.67 -3.62
N ILE A 719 -32.69 8.30 -2.55
CA ILE A 719 -34.13 8.12 -2.43
C ILE A 719 -34.79 9.42 -2.91
N SER A 720 -35.07 9.45 -4.21
CA SER A 720 -36.41 9.18 -4.71
C SER A 720 -37.58 9.98 -4.11
N LYS A 721 -37.32 11.05 -3.35
CA LYS A 721 -38.35 12.00 -2.84
C LYS A 721 -38.64 13.17 -3.78
N PHE A 722 -38.04 13.19 -4.97
CA PHE A 722 -38.46 14.09 -6.05
C PHE A 722 -39.56 13.51 -6.96
N LEU A 723 -40.16 12.37 -6.58
CA LEU A 723 -41.44 11.90 -7.14
C LEU A 723 -42.55 12.07 -6.09
N VAL A 724 -43.18 13.24 -6.18
CA VAL A 724 -44.55 13.63 -5.77
C VAL A 724 -45.09 13.09 -4.44
N VAL A 725 -45.20 13.99 -3.45
CA VAL A 725 -46.46 14.17 -2.71
C VAL A 725 -46.87 15.64 -2.86
N LEU A 726 -47.69 15.90 -3.87
CA LEU A 726 -48.90 16.71 -3.77
C LEU A 726 -50.04 15.87 -4.33
#